data_AF-G1UVQ9-F1
#
_entry.id   AF-G1UVQ9-F1
#
_cell.length_a   1.000
_cell.length_b   1.000
_cell.length_c   1.000
_cell.angle_alpha   90.00
_cell.angle_beta   90.00
_cell.angle_gamma   90.00
#
_symmetry.space_group_name_H-M   'P 1'
#
loop_
_entity.id
_entity.type
_entity.pdbx_description
1 polymer ?
#
loop_
_entity_poly.entity_id
_entity_poly.type
_entity_poly.pdbx_seq_one_letter_code
_entity_poly.pdbx_strand_id
1 'polypeptide(L)'
;MAIRIQQYNTPPRRIQAGGVDPGFSQPLIRDAGRSADADLTDAMLKAGMQLTETGIREYVSQETTRVSQSLLRMQGELSAERDRYMAESQGQNAINAGEHFRSFADEAMQRHLEDGQFSGRFRQMFARQAVATGLHFTEQGQAYGRQQKEAWEGSVLKGQLAEFGTQVARNYNNPEWINFNLQALRQRIETMRPGLDNREMFQHLDSLTAKGRLDGMLADGRYDEAERLLGGGTGSGGTIAETFRNPLNLKKAGANTGTRDDFRQFGSYAEGFGAAWDQLKIYQSRDGLTTPRRMAAKWAPVSDGNDQNKYVAALRSVGLDPDAEIDVNDPGQAARLMKGMALAESPVGKRFSEDDIAKMLSTGKDPLAPGQLEAGNIDLFNRPVVKNPDGSISTVRSMSANFDGKEVLLPTVSDDGKILSNEEAVEQYRKTGKHLGIFDSPEHATAYAKTLHEDQERLYVPQDRQAPGLAGLTPADRLKYQGKIRTARWELMLEAGLTASAFENQIAYGMDKGDFSAAEATVAKLGGMGAHKQAGELSEKLAVSKQARTALDGTQGLPLLEQAAAAKKDLDALIMPGNAKDVVAMREKVDSVMEKRKNAFLKDPAGYVAVLPAMQGEMDFQERARRSLALQEKVGKGLGFAPRVLSVDGAKRMRAAYDNLPTAEARVKWMLDRQRESGGYFQDVLTEMKMPDAVVAVAPVLRDVSDKNAGLWLTAAAAKPGDIPNVDADVRKNADDAVADSTVMRALYAAAQKYPTNTALWGKAKGMKETMTNAFLLGMEPGALDREFAVADDSDCILVIPASERIDPSDAVEALNAKRGEIERRLLREAPKVDGPSKAREQAANIRGVVREGTFLTDDTGRKAFLVDFQRSKPAVYADGTPILFDLAELLKSYDRNDRNDPALLAREYMENGRMW
;
A
#
# COMPACT_ATOMS: atom_id res chain seq x y z
N MET A 1 -68.01 -8.28 36.20
CA MET A 1 -69.24 -7.62 35.70
C MET A 1 -69.37 -7.86 34.20
N ALA A 2 -70.55 -8.34 33.81
CA ALA A 2 -71.20 -8.47 32.50
C ALA A 2 -70.38 -8.73 31.20
N ILE A 3 -70.67 -9.91 30.64
CA ILE A 3 -70.37 -10.46 29.31
C ILE A 3 -71.30 -9.85 28.23
N ARG A 4 -70.80 -9.63 27.00
CA ARG A 4 -71.39 -10.17 25.74
C ARG A 4 -70.53 -9.95 24.49
N ILE A 5 -70.47 -11.02 23.70
CA ILE A 5 -69.71 -11.31 22.47
C ILE A 5 -70.60 -11.00 21.25
N GLN A 6 -70.01 -10.68 20.09
CA GLN A 6 -70.51 -11.21 18.80
C GLN A 6 -69.39 -11.35 17.74
N GLN A 7 -69.14 -12.61 17.36
CA GLN A 7 -68.48 -13.09 16.13
C GLN A 7 -69.55 -13.13 15.00
N TYR A 8 -69.26 -13.13 13.68
CA TYR A 8 -68.74 -14.27 12.91
C TYR A 8 -68.69 -13.96 11.38
N ASN A 9 -67.75 -14.67 10.70
CA ASN A 9 -67.84 -15.36 9.39
C ASN A 9 -67.66 -14.62 8.04
N THR A 10 -66.60 -15.04 7.33
CA THR A 10 -66.46 -15.19 5.85
C THR A 10 -66.85 -16.65 5.46
N PRO A 11 -66.86 -17.15 4.19
CA PRO A 11 -66.84 -16.59 2.81
C PRO A 11 -67.87 -17.37 1.89
N PRO A 12 -67.67 -17.70 0.58
CA PRO A 12 -67.18 -17.01 -0.64
C PRO A 12 -68.25 -16.98 -1.78
N ARG A 13 -67.98 -16.31 -2.93
CA ARG A 13 -68.26 -16.74 -4.34
C ARG A 13 -68.05 -15.56 -5.30
N ARG A 14 -67.08 -15.62 -6.22
CA ARG A 14 -67.06 -16.23 -7.57
C ARG A 14 -67.68 -15.31 -8.64
N ILE A 15 -66.81 -14.96 -9.58
CA ILE A 15 -67.02 -14.16 -10.79
C ILE A 15 -68.12 -14.76 -11.68
N GLN A 16 -69.01 -13.94 -12.21
CA GLN A 16 -69.55 -14.14 -13.56
C GLN A 16 -70.06 -12.82 -14.15
N ALA A 17 -69.46 -12.43 -15.28
CA ALA A 17 -69.96 -11.39 -16.17
C ALA A 17 -71.34 -11.82 -16.70
N GLY A 18 -72.36 -10.99 -16.50
CA GLY A 18 -73.66 -11.15 -17.11
C GLY A 18 -73.72 -10.39 -18.43
N GLY A 19 -73.82 -11.10 -19.54
CA GLY A 19 -74.12 -10.54 -20.85
C GLY A 19 -75.62 -10.26 -21.03
N VAL A 20 -75.89 -9.17 -21.75
CA VAL A 20 -76.90 -8.97 -22.81
C VAL A 20 -78.30 -9.60 -22.63
N ASP A 21 -79.32 -8.74 -22.60
CA ASP A 21 -80.53 -8.94 -23.43
C ASP A 21 -81.10 -7.56 -23.87
N PRO A 22 -81.15 -7.26 -25.18
CA PRO A 22 -81.81 -6.10 -25.75
C PRO A 22 -83.22 -6.51 -26.18
N GLY A 23 -84.23 -6.24 -25.35
CA GLY A 23 -85.59 -6.53 -25.74
C GLY A 23 -86.61 -6.01 -24.75
N PHE A 24 -87.80 -5.76 -25.27
CA PHE A 24 -89.06 -5.30 -24.66
C PHE A 24 -89.45 -3.89 -25.13
N SER A 25 -90.02 -3.80 -26.34
CA SER A 25 -91.42 -4.07 -26.68
C SER A 25 -92.36 -2.96 -26.18
N GLN A 26 -92.98 -2.30 -27.15
CA GLN A 26 -94.03 -1.30 -27.04
C GLN A 26 -95.06 -1.61 -25.94
N PRO A 27 -95.24 -0.73 -24.95
CA PRO A 27 -96.43 -0.74 -24.12
C PRO A 27 -97.52 0.14 -24.73
N LEU A 28 -98.60 -0.54 -25.15
CA LEU A 28 -99.97 -0.22 -24.74
C LEU A 28 -100.46 1.23 -24.98
N ILE A 29 -100.68 1.52 -26.26
CA ILE A 29 -101.76 2.38 -26.73
C ILE A 29 -103.08 1.70 -26.34
N ARG A 30 -103.59 1.91 -25.12
CA ARG A 30 -105.00 1.58 -24.81
C ARG A 30 -105.62 2.41 -23.69
N ASP A 31 -104.85 2.88 -22.70
CA ASP A 31 -105.41 3.61 -21.55
C ASP A 31 -105.23 5.14 -21.56
N ALA A 32 -104.56 5.70 -22.58
CA ALA A 32 -104.50 7.15 -22.79
C ALA A 32 -105.65 7.70 -23.66
N GLY A 33 -106.42 6.82 -24.33
CA GLY A 33 -107.40 7.20 -25.35
C GLY A 33 -108.59 8.00 -24.82
N ARG A 34 -109.06 7.75 -23.59
CA ARG A 34 -110.25 8.43 -23.05
C ARG A 34 -109.99 9.81 -22.44
N SER A 35 -108.76 10.12 -22.05
CA SER A 35 -108.40 11.45 -21.52
C SER A 35 -107.68 12.34 -22.53
N ALA A 36 -107.19 11.77 -23.64
CA ALA A 36 -106.58 12.54 -24.73
C ALA A 36 -107.65 13.20 -25.61
N ASP A 37 -108.80 12.56 -25.86
CA ASP A 37 -109.85 13.12 -26.73
C ASP A 37 -110.43 14.45 -26.17
N ALA A 38 -110.66 14.55 -24.86
CA ALA A 38 -111.22 15.77 -24.25
C ALA A 38 -110.22 16.94 -24.18
N ASP A 39 -108.96 16.68 -23.83
CA ASP A 39 -107.90 17.70 -23.73
C ASP A 39 -107.37 18.14 -25.11
N LEU A 40 -107.37 17.24 -26.09
CA LEU A 40 -107.00 17.55 -27.48
C LEU A 40 -108.05 18.42 -28.15
N THR A 41 -109.33 18.20 -27.83
CA THR A 41 -110.41 19.07 -28.28
C THR A 41 -110.21 20.50 -27.76
N ASP A 42 -109.75 20.69 -26.51
CA ASP A 42 -109.47 22.02 -25.93
C ASP A 42 -108.22 22.71 -26.50
N ALA A 43 -107.15 21.94 -26.77
CA ALA A 43 -105.94 22.46 -27.42
C ALA A 43 -106.17 22.85 -28.89
N MET A 44 -106.97 22.06 -29.62
CA MET A 44 -107.31 22.32 -31.03
C MET A 44 -108.35 23.45 -31.17
N LEU A 45 -109.28 23.60 -30.20
CA LEU A 45 -110.19 24.73 -30.10
C LEU A 45 -109.44 26.06 -29.85
N LYS A 46 -108.42 26.07 -28.98
CA LYS A 46 -107.55 27.25 -28.79
C LYS A 46 -106.68 27.58 -30.01
N ALA A 47 -106.36 26.58 -30.85
CA ALA A 47 -105.65 26.77 -32.11
C ALA A 47 -106.56 27.05 -33.32
N GLY A 48 -107.88 27.09 -33.14
CA GLY A 48 -108.84 27.49 -34.19
C GLY A 48 -109.06 26.49 -35.33
N MET A 49 -108.84 25.19 -35.12
CA MET A 49 -108.99 24.16 -36.17
C MET A 49 -110.29 23.32 -36.01
N GLN A 50 -111.12 23.21 -37.05
CA GLN A 50 -112.23 22.25 -37.12
C GLN A 50 -111.74 20.91 -37.72
N LEU A 51 -111.73 19.80 -36.96
CA LEU A 51 -111.22 18.50 -37.44
C LEU A 51 -112.02 17.28 -36.92
N THR A 52 -111.94 16.16 -37.66
CA THR A 52 -112.63 14.85 -37.44
C THR A 52 -111.79 13.86 -36.61
N GLU A 53 -112.38 12.78 -36.10
CA GLU A 53 -111.71 11.74 -35.26
C GLU A 53 -110.42 11.15 -35.91
N THR A 54 -110.36 11.11 -37.25
CA THR A 54 -109.16 10.70 -38.01
C THR A 54 -108.02 11.72 -37.91
N GLY A 55 -108.32 13.02 -37.90
CA GLY A 55 -107.32 14.10 -37.80
C GLY A 55 -106.66 14.20 -36.42
N ILE A 56 -107.37 13.78 -35.36
CA ILE A 56 -106.84 13.70 -33.99
C ILE A 56 -105.72 12.66 -33.88
N ARG A 57 -105.94 11.44 -34.40
CA ARG A 57 -104.94 10.36 -34.37
C ARG A 57 -103.71 10.69 -35.22
N GLU A 58 -103.94 11.35 -36.36
CA GLU A 58 -102.87 11.79 -37.25
C GLU A 58 -101.99 12.87 -36.60
N TYR A 59 -102.59 13.85 -35.91
CA TYR A 59 -101.86 14.88 -35.16
C TYR A 59 -101.01 14.28 -34.01
N VAL A 60 -101.58 13.39 -33.19
CA VAL A 60 -100.84 12.73 -32.09
C VAL A 60 -99.69 11.87 -32.63
N SER A 61 -99.90 11.16 -33.75
CA SER A 61 -98.86 10.38 -34.41
C SER A 61 -97.74 11.25 -34.95
N GLN A 62 -98.08 12.36 -35.62
CA GLN A 62 -97.11 13.33 -36.15
C GLN A 62 -96.30 13.99 -35.02
N GLU A 63 -96.95 14.45 -33.95
CA GLU A 63 -96.26 15.08 -32.81
C GLU A 63 -95.40 14.10 -32.01
N THR A 64 -95.87 12.86 -31.80
CA THR A 64 -95.04 11.80 -31.18
C THR A 64 -93.80 11.48 -32.02
N THR A 65 -93.96 11.47 -33.35
CA THR A 65 -92.86 11.29 -34.30
C THR A 65 -91.88 12.47 -34.23
N ARG A 66 -92.36 13.71 -34.13
CA ARG A 66 -91.52 14.91 -33.97
C ARG A 66 -90.73 14.88 -32.66
N VAL A 67 -91.36 14.51 -31.55
CA VAL A 67 -90.69 14.33 -30.24
C VAL A 67 -89.59 13.27 -30.35
N SER A 68 -89.91 12.12 -30.95
CA SER A 68 -88.94 11.02 -31.14
C SER A 68 -87.76 11.43 -32.04
N GLN A 69 -88.02 12.12 -33.14
CA GLN A 69 -86.99 12.64 -34.05
C GLN A 69 -86.13 13.73 -33.39
N SER A 70 -86.71 14.57 -32.54
CA SER A 70 -85.96 15.58 -31.78
C SER A 70 -85.07 14.93 -30.71
N LEU A 71 -85.55 13.91 -30.00
CA LEU A 71 -84.73 13.14 -29.05
C LEU A 71 -83.59 12.39 -29.75
N LEU A 72 -83.83 11.80 -30.93
CA LEU A 72 -82.78 11.15 -31.72
C LEU A 72 -81.71 12.15 -32.18
N ARG A 73 -82.11 13.36 -32.61
CA ARG A 73 -81.17 14.43 -32.97
C ARG A 73 -80.35 14.89 -31.76
N MET A 74 -80.99 15.09 -30.62
CA MET A 74 -80.31 15.42 -29.36
C MET A 74 -79.31 14.32 -28.97
N GLN A 75 -79.70 13.04 -29.02
CA GLN A 75 -78.80 11.93 -28.71
C GLN A 75 -77.60 11.86 -29.68
N GLY A 76 -77.81 12.13 -30.96
CA GLY A 76 -76.75 12.22 -31.96
C GLY A 76 -75.76 13.34 -31.66
N GLU A 77 -76.26 14.52 -31.28
CA GLU A 77 -75.44 15.68 -30.90
C GLU A 77 -74.61 15.42 -29.63
N LEU A 78 -75.22 14.85 -28.58
CA LEU A 78 -74.50 14.46 -27.37
C LEU A 78 -73.39 13.44 -27.69
N SER A 79 -73.69 12.43 -28.51
CA SER A 79 -72.69 11.41 -28.87
C SER A 79 -71.51 12.00 -29.64
N ALA A 80 -71.76 12.93 -30.57
CA ALA A 80 -70.70 13.61 -31.31
C ALA A 80 -69.80 14.47 -30.40
N GLU A 81 -70.39 15.18 -29.44
CA GLU A 81 -69.62 15.98 -28.48
C GLU A 81 -68.80 15.10 -27.52
N ARG A 82 -69.32 13.95 -27.07
CA ARG A 82 -68.52 12.98 -26.29
C ARG A 82 -67.24 12.61 -27.04
N ASP A 83 -67.39 12.18 -28.28
CA ASP A 83 -66.29 11.63 -29.07
C ASP A 83 -65.25 12.72 -29.36
N ARG A 84 -65.70 13.95 -29.65
CA ARG A 84 -64.83 15.12 -29.80
C ARG A 84 -64.07 15.43 -28.51
N TYR A 85 -64.77 15.57 -27.39
CA TYR A 85 -64.15 15.93 -26.12
C TYR A 85 -63.12 14.88 -25.68
N MET A 86 -63.42 13.58 -25.82
CA MET A 86 -62.50 12.50 -25.48
C MET A 86 -61.27 12.42 -26.40
N ALA A 87 -61.36 12.92 -27.64
CA ALA A 87 -60.23 13.01 -28.56
C ALA A 87 -59.35 14.24 -28.26
N GLU A 88 -59.94 15.38 -27.91
CA GLU A 88 -59.25 16.66 -27.71
C GLU A 88 -58.73 16.85 -26.28
N SER A 89 -59.38 16.24 -25.28
CA SER A 89 -59.08 16.45 -23.84
C SER A 89 -58.66 15.14 -23.17
N GLN A 90 -57.39 15.06 -22.76
CA GLN A 90 -56.81 13.93 -22.02
C GLN A 90 -55.99 14.41 -20.81
N GLY A 91 -55.76 13.52 -19.84
CA GLY A 91 -54.97 13.83 -18.63
C GLY A 91 -55.61 14.93 -17.79
N GLN A 92 -54.82 15.95 -17.42
CA GLN A 92 -55.29 17.05 -16.57
C GLN A 92 -56.48 17.82 -17.17
N ASN A 93 -56.52 17.96 -18.50
CA ASN A 93 -57.54 18.75 -19.19
C ASN A 93 -58.93 18.08 -19.19
N ALA A 94 -59.00 16.79 -18.90
CA ALA A 94 -60.24 16.00 -18.88
C ALA A 94 -60.85 15.81 -17.49
N ILE A 95 -60.21 16.31 -16.42
CA ILE A 95 -60.66 16.07 -15.03
C ILE A 95 -62.07 16.64 -14.79
N ASN A 96 -62.42 17.75 -15.43
CA ASN A 96 -63.73 18.40 -15.32
C ASN A 96 -64.73 17.95 -16.40
N ALA A 97 -64.49 16.81 -17.06
CA ALA A 97 -65.38 16.27 -18.09
C ALA A 97 -66.83 16.14 -17.62
N GLY A 98 -67.06 15.80 -16.35
CA GLY A 98 -68.42 15.74 -15.80
C GLY A 98 -69.18 17.07 -15.81
N GLU A 99 -68.49 18.20 -15.58
CA GLU A 99 -69.12 19.53 -15.63
C GLU A 99 -69.38 19.98 -17.07
N HIS A 100 -68.41 19.73 -17.97
CA HIS A 100 -68.56 20.01 -19.40
C HIS A 100 -69.75 19.26 -19.99
N PHE A 101 -69.84 17.95 -19.73
CA PHE A 101 -70.90 17.10 -20.26
C PHE A 101 -72.27 17.48 -19.69
N ARG A 102 -72.33 17.88 -18.41
CA ARG A 102 -73.57 18.36 -17.80
C ARG A 102 -74.06 19.66 -18.46
N SER A 103 -73.18 20.66 -18.59
CA SER A 103 -73.54 21.94 -19.23
C SER A 103 -74.02 21.73 -20.66
N PHE A 104 -73.30 20.92 -21.43
CA PHE A 104 -73.65 20.63 -22.82
C PHE A 104 -74.98 19.88 -22.93
N ALA A 105 -75.26 18.93 -22.03
CA ALA A 105 -76.54 18.23 -22.00
C ALA A 105 -77.72 19.16 -21.68
N ASP A 106 -77.55 20.07 -20.71
CA ASP A 106 -78.57 21.05 -20.33
C ASP A 106 -78.87 22.02 -21.51
N GLU A 107 -77.83 22.51 -22.18
CA GLU A 107 -77.95 23.39 -23.36
C GLU A 107 -78.59 22.69 -24.56
N ALA A 108 -78.19 21.45 -24.86
CA ALA A 108 -78.78 20.67 -25.93
C ALA A 108 -80.26 20.38 -25.66
N MET A 109 -80.61 20.01 -24.42
CA MET A 109 -82.00 19.80 -24.02
C MET A 109 -82.84 21.07 -24.23
N GLN A 110 -82.33 22.24 -23.83
CA GLN A 110 -83.05 23.50 -24.00
C GLN A 110 -83.23 23.88 -25.47
N ARG A 111 -82.19 23.76 -26.29
CA ARG A 111 -82.25 24.05 -27.74
C ARG A 111 -83.27 23.17 -28.45
N HIS A 112 -83.22 21.85 -28.24
CA HIS A 112 -84.16 20.92 -28.89
C HIS A 112 -85.60 21.07 -28.38
N LEU A 113 -85.78 21.55 -27.14
CA LEU A 113 -87.10 21.90 -26.61
C LEU A 113 -87.68 23.16 -27.27
N GLU A 114 -86.86 24.17 -27.53
CA GLU A 114 -87.24 25.43 -28.19
C GLU A 114 -87.49 25.23 -29.69
N ASP A 115 -86.56 24.57 -30.40
CA ASP A 115 -86.67 24.26 -31.84
C ASP A 115 -87.84 23.34 -32.16
N GLY A 116 -88.17 22.43 -31.23
CA GLY A 116 -89.28 21.50 -31.38
C GLY A 116 -90.65 22.20 -31.36
N GLN A 117 -90.74 23.41 -30.79
CA GLN A 117 -91.97 24.17 -30.57
C GLN A 117 -93.10 23.34 -29.91
N PHE A 118 -92.72 22.39 -29.05
CA PHE A 118 -93.66 21.48 -28.41
C PHE A 118 -94.53 22.22 -27.38
N SER A 119 -95.83 21.88 -27.34
CA SER A 119 -96.79 22.40 -26.38
C SER A 119 -97.43 21.27 -25.57
N GLY A 120 -98.02 21.61 -24.40
CA GLY A 120 -98.79 20.68 -23.57
C GLY A 120 -98.04 19.39 -23.19
N ARG A 121 -98.68 18.23 -23.41
CA ARG A 121 -98.15 16.91 -23.00
C ARG A 121 -96.94 16.44 -23.82
N PHE A 122 -96.79 16.84 -25.09
CA PHE A 122 -95.62 16.49 -25.91
C PHE A 122 -94.35 17.20 -25.42
N ARG A 123 -94.49 18.44 -24.94
CA ARG A 123 -93.41 19.16 -24.24
C ARG A 123 -92.95 18.41 -22.99
N GLN A 124 -93.90 17.89 -22.21
CA GLN A 124 -93.60 17.10 -21.01
C GLN A 124 -92.96 15.74 -21.36
N MET A 125 -93.42 15.10 -22.43
CA MET A 125 -92.89 13.82 -22.92
C MET A 125 -91.43 13.96 -23.37
N PHE A 126 -91.14 14.96 -24.21
CA PHE A 126 -89.77 15.30 -24.60
C PHE A 126 -88.92 15.61 -23.37
N ALA A 127 -89.37 16.53 -22.50
CA ALA A 127 -88.58 16.96 -21.35
C ALA A 127 -88.21 15.79 -20.43
N ARG A 128 -89.14 14.86 -20.16
CA ARG A 128 -88.87 13.70 -19.31
C ARG A 128 -87.83 12.74 -19.91
N GLN A 129 -87.90 12.49 -21.22
CA GLN A 129 -86.94 11.60 -21.89
C GLN A 129 -85.59 12.27 -22.11
N ALA A 130 -85.56 13.57 -22.43
CA ALA A 130 -84.35 14.36 -22.59
C ALA A 130 -83.52 14.44 -21.30
N VAL A 131 -84.17 14.58 -20.13
CA VAL A 131 -83.49 14.54 -18.82
C VAL A 131 -82.78 13.20 -18.60
N ALA A 132 -83.43 12.07 -18.90
CA ALA A 132 -82.82 10.76 -18.73
C ALA A 132 -81.60 10.58 -19.66
N THR A 133 -81.69 11.03 -20.91
CA THR A 133 -80.58 10.99 -21.87
C THR A 133 -79.42 11.90 -21.44
N GLY A 134 -79.72 13.12 -20.96
CA GLY A 134 -78.71 14.06 -20.47
C GLY A 134 -77.99 13.59 -19.20
N LEU A 135 -78.71 12.92 -18.29
CA LEU A 135 -78.13 12.30 -17.09
C LEU A 135 -77.11 11.21 -17.46
N HIS A 136 -77.47 10.29 -18.34
CA HIS A 136 -76.57 9.22 -18.77
C HIS A 136 -75.31 9.77 -19.48
N PHE A 137 -75.45 10.81 -20.30
CA PHE A 137 -74.30 11.50 -20.90
C PHE A 137 -73.39 12.15 -19.84
N THR A 138 -73.98 12.81 -18.85
CA THR A 138 -73.25 13.39 -17.72
C THR A 138 -72.48 12.32 -16.94
N GLU A 139 -73.09 11.16 -16.68
CA GLU A 139 -72.44 10.02 -16.02
C GLU A 139 -71.22 9.50 -16.81
N GLN A 140 -71.31 9.46 -18.15
CA GLN A 140 -70.17 9.11 -19.01
C GLN A 140 -69.03 10.11 -18.90
N GLY A 141 -69.34 11.42 -18.92
CA GLY A 141 -68.34 12.47 -18.71
C GLY A 141 -67.68 12.37 -17.33
N GLN A 142 -68.46 12.12 -16.27
CA GLN A 142 -67.93 11.90 -14.93
C GLN A 142 -67.05 10.66 -14.83
N ALA A 143 -67.43 9.55 -15.45
CA ALA A 143 -66.62 8.33 -15.48
C ALA A 143 -65.29 8.54 -16.21
N TYR A 144 -65.32 9.23 -17.35
CA TYR A 144 -64.12 9.56 -18.12
C TYR A 144 -63.18 10.50 -17.35
N GLY A 145 -63.72 11.55 -16.72
CA GLY A 145 -62.94 12.46 -15.88
C GLY A 145 -62.25 11.74 -14.71
N ARG A 146 -62.94 10.78 -14.05
CA ARG A 146 -62.32 9.93 -13.02
C ARG A 146 -61.17 9.07 -13.57
N GLN A 147 -61.38 8.42 -14.71
CA GLN A 147 -60.35 7.59 -15.35
C GLN A 147 -59.10 8.39 -15.75
N GLN A 148 -59.29 9.57 -16.34
CA GLN A 148 -58.19 10.45 -16.75
C GLN A 148 -57.44 11.03 -15.54
N LYS A 149 -58.16 11.37 -14.46
CA LYS A 149 -57.57 11.81 -13.20
C LYS A 149 -56.63 10.75 -12.60
N GLU A 150 -57.08 9.49 -12.52
CA GLU A 150 -56.27 8.38 -12.01
C GLU A 150 -54.99 8.14 -12.85
N ALA A 151 -55.12 8.18 -14.18
CA ALA A 151 -53.98 8.01 -15.09
C ALA A 151 -52.96 9.15 -14.98
N TRP A 152 -53.44 10.40 -14.89
CA TRP A 152 -52.58 11.57 -14.72
C TRP A 152 -51.85 11.55 -13.37
N GLU A 153 -52.55 11.33 -12.27
CA GLU A 153 -51.96 11.24 -10.93
C GLU A 153 -50.88 10.15 -10.87
N GLY A 154 -51.13 8.98 -11.48
CA GLY A 154 -50.13 7.90 -11.58
C GLY A 154 -48.86 8.30 -12.33
N SER A 155 -48.98 9.10 -13.40
CA SER A 155 -47.82 9.59 -14.17
C SER A 155 -46.97 10.60 -13.38
N VAL A 156 -47.61 11.51 -12.64
CA VAL A 156 -46.95 12.50 -11.77
C VAL A 156 -46.19 11.79 -10.65
N LEU A 157 -46.82 10.80 -10.01
CA LEU A 157 -46.21 9.95 -8.99
C LEU A 157 -44.95 9.24 -9.51
N LYS A 158 -45.02 8.64 -10.70
CA LYS A 158 -43.87 7.95 -11.31
C LYS A 158 -42.68 8.89 -11.53
N GLY A 159 -42.92 10.12 -11.97
CA GLY A 159 -41.89 11.14 -12.14
C GLY A 159 -41.23 11.52 -10.80
N GLN A 160 -42.04 11.77 -9.77
CA GLN A 160 -41.56 12.12 -8.43
C GLN A 160 -40.72 11.01 -7.78
N LEU A 161 -41.10 9.75 -7.96
CA LEU A 161 -40.35 8.60 -7.45
C LEU A 161 -38.96 8.48 -8.07
N ALA A 162 -38.85 8.69 -9.39
CA ALA A 162 -37.57 8.65 -10.10
C ALA A 162 -36.63 9.78 -9.68
N GLU A 163 -37.17 10.99 -9.51
CA GLU A 163 -36.43 12.15 -9.03
C GLU A 163 -35.94 11.92 -7.59
N PHE A 164 -36.82 11.44 -6.70
CA PHE A 164 -36.48 11.14 -5.32
C PHE A 164 -35.32 10.14 -5.21
N GLY A 165 -35.35 9.03 -5.96
CA GLY A 165 -34.26 8.05 -5.97
C GLY A 165 -32.90 8.65 -6.36
N THR A 166 -32.89 9.56 -7.35
CA THR A 166 -31.67 10.27 -7.77
C THR A 166 -31.17 11.22 -6.69
N GLN A 167 -32.08 11.95 -6.03
CA GLN A 167 -31.70 12.87 -4.96
C GLN A 167 -31.19 12.12 -3.72
N VAL A 168 -31.74 10.94 -3.40
CA VAL A 168 -31.23 10.08 -2.33
C VAL A 168 -29.80 9.60 -2.64
N ALA A 169 -29.50 9.21 -3.87
CA ALA A 169 -28.15 8.79 -4.25
C ALA A 169 -27.13 9.92 -4.10
N ARG A 170 -27.50 11.16 -4.41
CA ARG A 170 -26.63 12.34 -4.22
C ARG A 170 -26.44 12.74 -2.76
N ASN A 171 -27.45 12.49 -1.92
CA ASN A 171 -27.46 12.87 -0.51
C ASN A 171 -27.39 11.66 0.43
N TYR A 172 -26.77 10.56 -0.01
CA TYR A 172 -26.83 9.26 0.68
C TYR A 172 -26.24 9.30 2.10
N ASN A 173 -25.35 10.25 2.37
CA ASN A 173 -24.68 10.51 3.65
C ASN A 173 -25.47 11.46 4.57
N ASN A 174 -26.63 11.99 4.15
CA ASN A 174 -27.47 12.90 4.92
C ASN A 174 -28.81 12.25 5.29
N PRO A 175 -28.87 11.49 6.40
CA PRO A 175 -30.08 10.76 6.80
C PRO A 175 -31.24 11.68 7.18
N GLU A 176 -30.98 12.87 7.71
CA GLU A 176 -32.03 13.84 8.08
C GLU A 176 -32.75 14.37 6.84
N TRP A 177 -31.99 14.76 5.81
CA TRP A 177 -32.54 15.22 4.55
C TRP A 177 -33.37 14.12 3.87
N ILE A 178 -32.87 12.88 3.86
CA ILE A 178 -33.58 11.74 3.27
C ILE A 178 -34.91 11.51 4.00
N ASN A 179 -34.90 11.47 5.33
CA ASN A 179 -36.10 11.22 6.13
C ASN A 179 -37.15 12.33 5.96
N PHE A 180 -36.71 13.59 5.96
CA PHE A 180 -37.59 14.74 5.74
C PHE A 180 -38.30 14.67 4.38
N ASN A 181 -37.55 14.44 3.31
CA ASN A 181 -38.13 14.36 1.96
C ASN A 181 -38.99 13.10 1.76
N LEU A 182 -38.62 11.98 2.39
CA LEU A 182 -39.43 10.76 2.39
C LEU A 182 -40.80 10.99 3.05
N GLN A 183 -40.83 11.67 4.21
CA GLN A 183 -42.08 11.98 4.91
C GLN A 183 -42.94 12.96 4.10
N ALA A 184 -42.34 14.01 3.54
CA ALA A 184 -43.04 14.97 2.69
C ALA A 184 -43.69 14.29 1.46
N LEU A 185 -42.97 13.35 0.83
CA LEU A 185 -43.50 12.59 -0.29
C LEU A 185 -44.63 11.66 0.14
N ARG A 186 -44.51 10.95 1.27
CA ARG A 186 -45.58 10.09 1.82
C ARG A 186 -46.88 10.88 2.07
N GLN A 187 -46.79 12.05 2.72
CA GLN A 187 -47.94 12.94 2.95
C GLN A 187 -48.59 13.40 1.64
N ARG A 188 -47.79 13.72 0.63
CA ARG A 188 -48.31 14.09 -0.69
C ARG A 188 -49.05 12.93 -1.37
N ILE A 189 -48.54 11.70 -1.26
CA ILE A 189 -49.20 10.50 -1.79
C ILE A 189 -50.57 10.28 -1.12
N GLU A 190 -50.63 10.41 0.21
CA GLU A 190 -51.89 10.31 0.97
C GLU A 190 -52.91 11.38 0.55
N THR A 191 -52.44 12.59 0.25
CA THR A 191 -53.28 13.70 -0.19
C THR A 191 -53.81 13.51 -1.62
N MET A 192 -52.99 12.97 -2.52
CA MET A 192 -53.40 12.66 -3.90
C MET A 192 -54.35 11.46 -3.97
N ARG A 193 -54.22 10.50 -3.07
CA ARG A 193 -54.99 9.24 -3.07
C ARG A 193 -55.74 9.03 -1.74
N PRO A 194 -56.72 9.89 -1.42
CA PRO A 194 -57.44 9.80 -0.16
C PRO A 194 -58.26 8.50 -0.09
N GLY A 195 -58.12 7.76 1.01
CA GLY A 195 -58.89 6.53 1.28
C GLY A 195 -58.41 5.24 0.58
N LEU A 196 -57.32 5.28 -0.18
CA LEU A 196 -56.71 4.10 -0.83
C LEU A 196 -55.63 3.47 0.05
N ASP A 197 -55.41 2.15 -0.06
CA ASP A 197 -54.29 1.47 0.59
C ASP A 197 -52.97 1.80 -0.13
N ASN A 198 -52.10 2.54 0.56
CA ASN A 198 -50.80 2.99 0.03
C ASN A 198 -49.61 2.13 0.50
N ARG A 199 -49.84 1.01 1.21
CA ARG A 199 -48.76 0.19 1.80
C ARG A 199 -47.71 -0.27 0.80
N GLU A 200 -48.11 -0.79 -0.35
CA GLU A 200 -47.17 -1.25 -1.38
C GLU A 200 -46.33 -0.11 -1.98
N MET A 201 -46.92 1.06 -2.20
CA MET A 201 -46.19 2.25 -2.66
C MET A 201 -45.17 2.73 -1.62
N PHE A 202 -45.54 2.69 -0.34
CA PHE A 202 -44.62 3.04 0.73
C PHE A 202 -43.45 2.06 0.86
N GLN A 203 -43.68 0.77 0.66
CA GLN A 203 -42.60 -0.21 0.56
C GLN A 203 -41.69 0.04 -0.64
N HIS A 204 -42.25 0.46 -1.79
CA HIS A 204 -41.47 0.83 -2.96
C HIS A 204 -40.61 2.08 -2.72
N LEU A 205 -41.13 3.07 -1.98
CA LEU A 205 -40.38 4.24 -1.55
C LEU A 205 -39.20 3.88 -0.65
N ASP A 206 -39.43 3.01 0.34
CA ASP A 206 -38.35 2.52 1.20
C ASP A 206 -37.29 1.78 0.38
N SER A 207 -37.72 1.00 -0.62
CA SER A 207 -36.81 0.34 -1.58
C SER A 207 -35.96 1.34 -2.35
N LEU A 208 -36.56 2.42 -2.85
CA LEU A 208 -35.86 3.45 -3.62
C LEU A 208 -34.84 4.17 -2.74
N THR A 209 -35.21 4.47 -1.49
CA THR A 209 -34.28 5.07 -0.53
C THR A 209 -33.08 4.17 -0.27
N ALA A 210 -33.30 2.88 -0.02
CA ALA A 210 -32.21 1.94 0.23
C ALA A 210 -31.30 1.75 -1.00
N LYS A 211 -31.88 1.61 -2.20
CA LYS A 211 -31.12 1.49 -3.47
C LYS A 211 -30.31 2.76 -3.76
N GLY A 212 -30.93 3.93 -3.65
CA GLY A 212 -30.26 5.21 -3.84
C GLY A 212 -29.07 5.38 -2.90
N ARG A 213 -29.23 5.03 -1.62
CA ARG A 213 -28.11 5.09 -0.66
C ARG A 213 -26.97 4.15 -1.03
N LEU A 214 -27.27 2.92 -1.45
CA LEU A 214 -26.26 1.95 -1.91
C LEU A 214 -25.56 2.40 -3.19
N ASP A 215 -26.29 2.94 -4.16
CA ASP A 215 -25.71 3.46 -5.40
C ASP A 215 -24.79 4.66 -5.11
N GLY A 216 -25.18 5.56 -4.21
CA GLY A 216 -24.33 6.68 -3.76
C GLY A 216 -23.06 6.20 -3.05
N MET A 217 -23.17 5.24 -2.12
CA MET A 217 -22.01 4.65 -1.44
C MET A 217 -21.05 3.93 -2.39
N LEU A 218 -21.59 3.21 -3.38
CA LEU A 218 -20.79 2.54 -4.40
C LEU A 218 -20.05 3.51 -5.31
N ALA A 219 -20.72 4.60 -5.73
CA ALA A 219 -20.11 5.65 -6.55
C ALA A 219 -18.94 6.35 -5.83
N ASP A 220 -19.03 6.50 -4.51
CA ASP A 220 -18.00 7.12 -3.67
C ASP A 220 -16.95 6.12 -3.13
N GLY A 221 -16.99 4.85 -3.56
CA GLY A 221 -16.01 3.84 -3.12
C GLY A 221 -16.17 3.38 -1.66
N ARG A 222 -17.29 3.69 -0.99
CA ARG A 222 -17.56 3.36 0.42
C ARG A 222 -18.09 1.93 0.57
N TYR A 223 -17.32 0.95 0.08
CA TYR A 223 -17.73 -0.45 -0.01
C TYR A 223 -18.07 -1.06 1.35
N ASP A 224 -17.30 -0.74 2.41
CA ASP A 224 -17.54 -1.23 3.77
C ASP A 224 -18.87 -0.72 4.34
N GLU A 225 -19.26 0.51 4.00
CA GLU A 225 -20.50 1.11 4.46
C GLU A 225 -21.71 0.64 3.66
N ALA A 226 -21.54 0.44 2.35
CA ALA A 226 -22.53 -0.23 1.51
C ALA A 226 -22.79 -1.66 2.02
N GLU A 227 -21.74 -2.37 2.41
CA GLU A 227 -21.83 -3.70 3.01
C GLU A 227 -22.56 -3.63 4.36
N ARG A 228 -22.20 -2.70 5.26
CA ARG A 228 -22.93 -2.46 6.53
C ARG A 228 -24.41 -2.15 6.31
N LEU A 229 -24.74 -1.31 5.33
CA LEU A 229 -26.12 -0.91 5.00
C LEU A 229 -26.95 -2.10 4.46
N LEU A 230 -26.33 -3.03 3.75
CA LEU A 230 -26.94 -4.32 3.36
C LEU A 230 -27.16 -5.27 4.56
N GLY A 231 -26.88 -4.83 5.78
CA GLY A 231 -26.88 -5.66 6.99
C GLY A 231 -25.56 -6.39 7.22
N GLY A 232 -24.49 -6.03 6.50
CA GLY A 232 -23.14 -6.60 6.60
C GLY A 232 -22.26 -5.89 7.61
N GLY A 233 -22.80 -5.48 8.75
CA GLY A 233 -21.98 -5.06 9.89
C GLY A 233 -21.47 -6.28 10.65
N THR A 234 -20.46 -6.99 10.13
CA THR A 234 -19.73 -8.10 10.82
C THR A 234 -20.56 -9.22 11.48
N GLY A 235 -21.87 -9.19 11.37
CA GLY A 235 -22.81 -10.21 11.80
C GLY A 235 -23.56 -10.65 10.57
N SER A 236 -22.98 -11.60 9.82
CA SER A 236 -23.75 -12.47 8.95
C SER A 236 -25.01 -12.90 9.70
N GLY A 237 -26.20 -12.82 9.09
CA GLY A 237 -27.29 -13.69 9.53
C GLY A 237 -26.70 -15.09 9.53
N GLY A 238 -26.47 -15.65 10.73
CA GLY A 238 -25.31 -16.48 11.05
C GLY A 238 -24.92 -17.43 9.94
N THR A 239 -23.62 -17.61 9.72
CA THR A 239 -23.13 -18.70 8.87
C THR A 239 -23.81 -20.02 9.27
N ILE A 240 -23.92 -20.99 8.37
CA ILE A 240 -24.46 -22.32 8.72
C ILE A 240 -23.77 -22.85 9.99
N ALA A 241 -22.46 -22.61 10.10
CA ALA A 241 -21.70 -22.88 11.31
C ALA A 241 -22.22 -22.22 12.59
N GLU A 242 -22.68 -20.98 12.54
CA GLU A 242 -23.21 -20.27 13.70
C GLU A 242 -24.66 -20.63 13.99
N THR A 243 -25.51 -20.60 12.97
CA THR A 243 -26.96 -20.79 13.09
C THR A 243 -27.32 -22.24 13.40
N PHE A 244 -26.61 -23.19 12.79
CA PHE A 244 -26.89 -24.62 12.93
C PHE A 244 -25.96 -25.34 13.91
N ARG A 245 -25.11 -24.58 14.62
CA ARG A 245 -24.04 -25.11 15.48
C ARG A 245 -23.19 -26.15 14.73
N ASN A 246 -22.93 -25.89 13.44
CA ASN A 246 -22.32 -26.82 12.48
C ASN A 246 -20.95 -26.30 11.97
N PRO A 247 -19.90 -26.32 12.81
CA PRO A 247 -18.66 -25.56 12.63
C PRO A 247 -17.93 -25.82 11.30
N LEU A 248 -18.16 -26.98 10.69
CA LEU A 248 -17.54 -27.43 9.44
C LEU A 248 -18.54 -27.58 8.28
N ASN A 249 -19.73 -26.97 8.40
CA ASN A 249 -20.76 -26.97 7.36
C ASN A 249 -21.12 -28.40 6.85
N LEU A 250 -21.20 -29.38 7.77
CA LEU A 250 -21.49 -30.77 7.44
C LEU A 250 -22.89 -30.91 6.81
N LYS A 251 -22.98 -31.49 5.61
CA LYS A 251 -24.23 -31.74 4.89
C LYS A 251 -24.90 -33.06 5.29
N LYS A 252 -26.21 -33.15 5.03
CA LYS A 252 -26.97 -34.40 5.10
C LYS A 252 -26.55 -35.31 3.92
N ALA A 253 -26.58 -36.62 4.12
CA ALA A 253 -26.21 -37.56 3.07
C ALA A 253 -27.16 -37.42 1.86
N GLY A 254 -26.59 -37.24 0.66
CA GLY A 254 -27.33 -37.13 -0.60
C GLY A 254 -27.98 -35.78 -0.89
N ALA A 255 -27.76 -34.77 -0.04
CA ALA A 255 -28.38 -33.45 -0.17
C ALA A 255 -27.57 -32.53 -1.10
N ASN A 256 -28.19 -32.06 -2.19
CA ASN A 256 -27.56 -31.28 -3.27
C ASN A 256 -28.50 -30.17 -3.81
N THR A 257 -29.46 -29.67 -3.02
CA THR A 257 -30.38 -28.62 -3.48
C THR A 257 -29.73 -27.24 -3.52
N GLY A 258 -28.56 -27.07 -2.90
CA GLY A 258 -27.86 -25.80 -2.78
C GLY A 258 -28.51 -24.83 -1.79
N THR A 259 -29.47 -25.30 -0.99
CA THR A 259 -30.20 -24.49 0.00
C THR A 259 -29.71 -24.77 1.41
N ARG A 260 -30.12 -23.93 2.38
CA ARG A 260 -29.80 -24.15 3.81
C ARG A 260 -30.28 -25.51 4.32
N ASP A 261 -31.31 -26.09 3.71
CA ASP A 261 -31.88 -27.38 4.13
C ASP A 261 -30.95 -28.58 3.92
N ASP A 262 -29.92 -28.43 3.08
CA ASP A 262 -28.90 -29.46 2.85
C ASP A 262 -28.00 -29.70 4.06
N PHE A 263 -27.89 -28.72 4.97
CA PHE A 263 -26.94 -28.75 6.07
C PHE A 263 -27.54 -29.40 7.33
N ARG A 264 -26.70 -30.09 8.10
CA ARG A 264 -27.08 -30.64 9.40
C ARG A 264 -27.17 -29.52 10.43
N GLN A 265 -28.07 -29.70 11.40
CA GLN A 265 -28.26 -28.81 12.54
C GLN A 265 -28.07 -29.58 13.84
N PHE A 266 -27.37 -28.96 14.78
CA PHE A 266 -26.97 -29.54 16.07
C PHE A 266 -27.47 -28.68 17.24
N GLY A 267 -27.65 -29.29 18.41
CA GLY A 267 -28.08 -28.62 19.63
C GLY A 267 -26.95 -27.84 20.33
N SER A 268 -25.69 -28.24 20.10
CA SER A 268 -24.49 -27.59 20.67
C SER A 268 -23.31 -27.62 19.68
N TYR A 269 -22.27 -26.80 19.95
CA TYR A 269 -21.05 -26.87 19.13
C TYR A 269 -20.27 -28.16 19.37
N ALA A 270 -20.33 -28.73 20.57
CA ALA A 270 -19.76 -30.04 20.89
C ALA A 270 -20.40 -31.15 20.05
N GLU A 271 -21.72 -31.14 19.86
CA GLU A 271 -22.39 -32.06 18.94
C GLU A 271 -21.96 -31.84 17.48
N GLY A 272 -21.81 -30.59 17.05
CA GLY A 272 -21.39 -30.25 15.69
C GLY A 272 -19.95 -30.67 15.37
N PHE A 273 -19.00 -30.40 16.28
CA PHE A 273 -17.62 -30.89 16.15
C PHE A 273 -17.55 -32.40 16.29
N GLY A 274 -18.32 -33.02 17.19
CA GLY A 274 -18.39 -34.48 17.34
C GLY A 274 -18.87 -35.17 16.07
N ALA A 275 -19.95 -34.68 15.46
CA ALA A 275 -20.46 -35.23 14.21
C ALA A 275 -19.48 -35.05 13.04
N ALA A 276 -18.72 -33.95 13.02
CA ALA A 276 -17.68 -33.76 12.03
C ALA A 276 -16.48 -34.70 12.25
N TRP A 277 -16.13 -34.94 13.52
CA TRP A 277 -15.09 -35.87 13.91
C TRP A 277 -15.41 -37.30 13.47
N ASP A 278 -16.66 -37.75 13.67
CA ASP A 278 -17.13 -39.05 13.18
C ASP A 278 -17.01 -39.17 11.66
N GLN A 279 -17.33 -38.09 10.94
CA GLN A 279 -17.19 -38.07 9.48
C GLN A 279 -15.73 -38.15 9.02
N LEU A 280 -14.80 -37.53 9.75
CA LEU A 280 -13.36 -37.61 9.47
C LEU A 280 -12.80 -39.02 9.78
N LYS A 281 -13.27 -39.68 10.85
CA LYS A 281 -12.93 -41.09 11.14
C LYS A 281 -13.38 -42.02 10.01
N ILE A 282 -14.53 -41.74 9.39
CA ILE A 282 -14.98 -42.48 8.19
C ILE A 282 -14.04 -42.22 7.01
N TYR A 283 -13.58 -40.98 6.78
CA TYR A 283 -12.62 -40.69 5.71
C TYR A 283 -11.29 -41.43 5.89
N GLN A 284 -10.82 -41.57 7.12
CA GLN A 284 -9.60 -42.33 7.40
C GLN A 284 -9.80 -43.84 7.24
N SER A 285 -10.84 -44.40 7.87
CA SER A 285 -11.06 -45.85 7.92
C SER A 285 -11.64 -46.46 6.64
N ARG A 286 -12.62 -45.80 6.01
CA ARG A 286 -13.28 -46.30 4.79
C ARG A 286 -12.53 -45.91 3.52
N ASP A 287 -12.07 -44.66 3.46
CA ASP A 287 -11.54 -44.06 2.22
C ASP A 287 -10.01 -44.02 2.18
N GLY A 288 -9.32 -44.48 3.23
CA GLY A 288 -7.86 -44.54 3.31
C GLY A 288 -7.18 -43.16 3.24
N LEU A 289 -7.88 -42.09 3.61
CA LEU A 289 -7.30 -40.74 3.59
C LEU A 289 -6.47 -40.55 4.86
N THR A 290 -5.15 -40.47 4.71
CA THR A 290 -4.21 -40.38 5.85
C THR A 290 -3.58 -39.00 6.03
N THR A 291 -3.82 -38.02 5.15
CA THR A 291 -3.23 -36.68 5.25
C THR A 291 -4.28 -35.56 5.37
N PRO A 292 -4.00 -34.47 6.11
CA PRO A 292 -4.92 -33.34 6.27
C PRO A 292 -5.38 -32.74 4.93
N ARG A 293 -4.48 -32.58 3.96
CA ARG A 293 -4.82 -32.07 2.62
C ARG A 293 -5.87 -32.94 1.94
N ARG A 294 -5.71 -34.27 1.98
CA ARG A 294 -6.65 -35.20 1.33
C ARG A 294 -8.01 -35.21 2.01
N MET A 295 -8.04 -35.17 3.34
CA MET A 295 -9.27 -35.07 4.11
C MET A 295 -10.02 -33.76 3.82
N ALA A 296 -9.32 -32.62 3.83
CA ALA A 296 -9.90 -31.32 3.50
C ALA A 296 -10.38 -31.25 2.03
N ALA A 297 -9.62 -31.82 1.09
CA ALA A 297 -10.00 -31.88 -0.32
C ALA A 297 -11.26 -32.74 -0.56
N LYS A 298 -11.48 -33.78 0.24
CA LYS A 298 -12.72 -34.57 0.18
C LYS A 298 -13.88 -33.87 0.86
N TRP A 299 -13.62 -33.16 1.96
CA TRP A 299 -14.62 -32.40 2.69
C TRP A 299 -15.19 -31.25 1.86
N ALA A 300 -14.29 -30.51 1.20
CA ALA A 300 -14.60 -29.33 0.40
C ALA A 300 -13.91 -29.44 -0.97
N PRO A 301 -14.46 -30.20 -1.93
CA PRO A 301 -13.82 -30.47 -3.21
C PRO A 301 -13.77 -29.24 -4.13
N VAL A 302 -12.74 -29.17 -4.98
CA VAL A 302 -12.55 -28.08 -5.98
C VAL A 302 -13.70 -28.01 -6.97
N SER A 303 -14.33 -29.16 -7.28
CA SER A 303 -15.51 -29.24 -8.17
C SER A 303 -16.66 -28.34 -7.71
N ASP A 304 -16.75 -28.08 -6.41
CA ASP A 304 -17.81 -27.30 -5.79
C ASP A 304 -17.40 -25.82 -5.64
N GLY A 305 -16.29 -25.41 -6.26
CA GLY A 305 -15.77 -24.04 -6.22
C GLY A 305 -14.92 -23.71 -4.99
N ASN A 306 -14.46 -24.73 -4.24
CA ASN A 306 -13.65 -24.53 -3.04
C ASN A 306 -12.16 -24.28 -3.37
N ASP A 307 -11.57 -23.30 -2.69
CA ASP A 307 -10.14 -22.97 -2.81
C ASP A 307 -9.30 -23.84 -1.87
N GLN A 308 -8.57 -24.81 -2.44
CA GLN A 308 -7.68 -25.70 -1.68
C GLN A 308 -6.50 -24.98 -1.06
N ASN A 309 -6.01 -23.89 -1.66
CA ASN A 309 -4.89 -23.14 -1.11
C ASN A 309 -5.28 -22.45 0.21
N LYS A 310 -6.55 -22.03 0.32
CA LYS A 310 -7.11 -21.50 1.58
C LYS A 310 -7.08 -22.55 2.69
N TYR A 311 -7.50 -23.78 2.43
CA TYR A 311 -7.46 -24.87 3.41
C TYR A 311 -6.02 -25.20 3.82
N VAL A 312 -5.13 -25.31 2.84
CA VAL A 312 -3.70 -25.59 3.08
C VAL A 312 -3.06 -24.50 3.94
N ALA A 313 -3.34 -23.23 3.68
CA ALA A 313 -2.85 -22.12 4.49
C ALA A 313 -3.42 -22.15 5.92
N ALA A 314 -4.71 -22.45 6.08
CA ALA A 314 -5.36 -22.55 7.38
C ALA A 314 -4.79 -23.72 8.23
N LEU A 315 -4.57 -24.89 7.62
CA LEU A 315 -3.94 -26.04 8.27
C LEU A 315 -2.51 -25.72 8.75
N ARG A 316 -1.72 -25.04 7.92
CA ARG A 316 -0.38 -24.58 8.33
C ARG A 316 -0.42 -23.58 9.48
N SER A 317 -1.42 -22.70 9.50
CA SER A 317 -1.56 -21.67 10.56
C SER A 317 -1.81 -22.26 11.95
N VAL A 318 -2.34 -23.49 12.02
CA VAL A 318 -2.57 -24.22 13.27
C VAL A 318 -1.46 -25.23 13.56
N GLY A 319 -0.35 -25.20 12.80
CA GLY A 319 0.79 -26.08 13.01
C GLY A 319 0.61 -27.51 12.49
N LEU A 320 -0.33 -27.76 11.57
CA LEU A 320 -0.40 -29.02 10.82
C LEU A 320 0.37 -28.93 9.52
N ASP A 321 1.20 -29.95 9.25
CA ASP A 321 1.71 -30.19 7.91
C ASP A 321 0.58 -30.79 7.05
N PRO A 322 0.16 -30.14 5.95
CA PRO A 322 -0.92 -30.63 5.09
C PRO A 322 -0.64 -32.01 4.47
N ASP A 323 0.63 -32.40 4.34
CA ASP A 323 1.06 -33.60 3.62
C ASP A 323 1.57 -34.72 4.55
N ALA A 324 1.73 -34.46 5.85
CA ALA A 324 2.09 -35.48 6.83
C ALA A 324 0.90 -36.40 7.17
N GLU A 325 1.19 -37.62 7.60
CA GLU A 325 0.17 -38.52 8.12
C GLU A 325 -0.44 -37.98 9.43
N ILE A 326 -1.75 -38.11 9.56
CA ILE A 326 -2.51 -37.69 10.74
C ILE A 326 -3.32 -38.87 11.28
N ASP A 327 -3.38 -39.03 12.60
CA ASP A 327 -4.30 -39.96 13.25
C ASP A 327 -5.52 -39.21 13.77
N VAL A 328 -6.67 -39.35 13.10
CA VAL A 328 -7.90 -38.67 13.56
C VAL A 328 -8.59 -39.42 14.70
N ASN A 329 -8.07 -40.56 15.16
CA ASN A 329 -8.52 -41.17 16.41
C ASN A 329 -7.89 -40.50 17.63
N ASP A 330 -6.75 -39.82 17.45
CA ASP A 330 -6.18 -38.96 18.48
C ASP A 330 -6.99 -37.65 18.59
N PRO A 331 -7.59 -37.36 19.76
CA PRO A 331 -8.45 -36.18 19.92
C PRO A 331 -7.71 -34.85 19.72
N GLY A 332 -6.41 -34.77 20.02
CA GLY A 332 -5.61 -33.56 19.84
C GLY A 332 -5.32 -33.30 18.37
N GLN A 333 -4.89 -34.31 17.62
CA GLN A 333 -4.68 -34.21 16.18
C GLN A 333 -6.00 -33.93 15.44
N ALA A 334 -7.09 -34.58 15.83
CA ALA A 334 -8.42 -34.31 15.29
C ALA A 334 -8.89 -32.88 15.58
N ALA A 335 -8.70 -32.38 16.81
CA ALA A 335 -9.04 -31.01 17.17
C ALA A 335 -8.27 -29.99 16.34
N ARG A 336 -6.96 -30.21 16.14
CA ARG A 336 -6.12 -29.34 15.30
C ARG A 336 -6.55 -29.35 13.83
N LEU A 337 -6.90 -30.52 13.30
CA LEU A 337 -7.43 -30.66 11.94
C LEU A 337 -8.75 -29.90 11.78
N MET A 338 -9.69 -30.13 12.69
CA MET A 338 -10.99 -29.47 12.67
C MET A 338 -10.88 -27.96 12.91
N LYS A 339 -9.93 -27.50 13.72
CA LYS A 339 -9.61 -26.08 13.88
C LYS A 339 -9.15 -25.46 12.56
N GLY A 340 -8.20 -26.09 11.88
CA GLY A 340 -7.70 -25.61 10.58
C GLY A 340 -8.79 -25.60 9.50
N MET A 341 -9.61 -26.64 9.45
CA MET A 341 -10.76 -26.69 8.54
C MET A 341 -11.83 -25.65 8.90
N ALA A 342 -12.15 -25.46 10.18
CA ALA A 342 -13.14 -24.47 10.62
C ALA A 342 -12.69 -23.03 10.33
N LEU A 343 -11.39 -22.74 10.44
CA LEU A 343 -10.80 -21.46 10.04
C LEU A 343 -10.97 -21.17 8.54
N ALA A 344 -10.96 -22.22 7.71
CA ALA A 344 -11.23 -22.11 6.29
C ALA A 344 -12.74 -22.04 5.97
N GLU A 345 -13.60 -22.63 6.80
CA GLU A 345 -15.04 -22.76 6.57
C GLU A 345 -15.86 -21.58 7.08
N SER A 346 -15.56 -21.04 8.27
CA SER A 346 -16.46 -20.09 8.91
C SER A 346 -15.80 -19.21 10.00
N PRO A 347 -16.46 -18.12 10.42
CA PRO A 347 -16.06 -17.33 11.59
C PRO A 347 -15.96 -18.16 12.88
N VAL A 348 -16.68 -19.28 12.99
CA VAL A 348 -16.59 -20.20 14.15
C VAL A 348 -15.18 -20.76 14.31
N GLY A 349 -14.42 -20.88 13.22
CA GLY A 349 -13.01 -21.26 13.28
C GLY A 349 -12.15 -20.32 14.13
N LYS A 350 -12.54 -19.04 14.29
CA LYS A 350 -11.84 -18.10 15.20
C LYS A 350 -12.38 -18.14 16.64
N ARG A 351 -13.59 -18.66 16.84
CA ARG A 351 -14.31 -18.63 18.12
C ARG A 351 -13.75 -19.61 19.16
N PHE A 352 -13.33 -20.79 18.74
CA PHE A 352 -12.87 -21.86 19.64
C PHE A 352 -11.39 -22.16 19.44
N SER A 353 -10.62 -22.27 20.52
CA SER A 353 -9.22 -22.71 20.47
C SER A 353 -9.10 -24.22 20.13
N GLU A 354 -7.89 -24.70 19.81
CA GLU A 354 -7.63 -26.13 19.67
C GLU A 354 -8.01 -26.89 20.95
N ASP A 355 -7.66 -26.35 22.11
CA ASP A 355 -7.97 -26.93 23.42
C ASP A 355 -9.47 -26.95 23.70
N ASP A 356 -10.22 -25.92 23.28
CA ASP A 356 -11.68 -25.90 23.42
C ASP A 356 -12.32 -27.00 22.58
N ILE A 357 -11.86 -27.18 21.34
CA ILE A 357 -12.34 -28.24 20.47
C ILE A 357 -11.98 -29.60 21.07
N ALA A 358 -10.74 -29.82 21.53
CA ALA A 358 -10.35 -31.06 22.18
C ALA A 358 -11.18 -31.37 23.45
N LYS A 359 -11.52 -30.34 24.24
CA LYS A 359 -12.41 -30.46 25.40
C LYS A 359 -13.85 -30.80 24.98
N MET A 360 -14.37 -30.20 23.92
CA MET A 360 -15.69 -30.56 23.39
C MET A 360 -15.74 -32.02 22.94
N LEU A 361 -14.71 -32.50 22.24
CA LEU A 361 -14.64 -33.88 21.76
C LEU A 361 -14.55 -34.91 22.89
N SER A 362 -13.90 -34.54 24.01
CA SER A 362 -13.72 -35.44 25.16
C SER A 362 -14.89 -35.40 26.16
N THR A 363 -15.52 -34.24 26.34
CA THR A 363 -16.57 -34.06 27.36
C THR A 363 -17.99 -34.07 26.80
N GLY A 364 -18.14 -33.86 25.48
CA GLY A 364 -19.44 -33.69 24.83
C GLY A 364 -20.18 -32.40 25.22
N LYS A 365 -19.48 -31.44 25.83
CA LYS A 365 -20.06 -30.18 26.33
C LYS A 365 -19.31 -28.97 25.76
N ASP A 366 -20.06 -27.89 25.52
CA ASP A 366 -19.48 -26.60 25.13
C ASP A 366 -18.66 -26.00 26.29
N PRO A 367 -17.55 -25.31 26.02
CA PRO A 367 -16.77 -24.61 27.04
C PRO A 367 -17.58 -23.46 27.63
N LEU A 368 -17.42 -23.25 28.94
CA LEU A 368 -18.03 -22.13 29.66
C LEU A 368 -17.52 -20.79 29.10
N ALA A 369 -18.38 -19.77 29.07
CA ALA A 369 -17.98 -18.43 28.65
C ALA A 369 -16.96 -17.82 29.64
N PRO A 370 -16.15 -16.82 29.22
CA PRO A 370 -15.22 -16.13 30.13
C PRO A 370 -15.93 -15.62 31.40
N GLY A 371 -15.38 -15.95 32.55
CA GLY A 371 -15.94 -15.61 33.87
C GLY A 371 -17.17 -16.42 34.28
N GLN A 372 -17.70 -17.32 33.44
CA GLN A 372 -18.83 -18.16 33.78
C GLN A 372 -18.38 -19.33 34.67
N LEU A 373 -18.81 -19.29 35.92
CA LEU A 373 -18.58 -20.33 36.93
C LEU A 373 -19.55 -21.51 36.77
N GLU A 374 -20.77 -21.25 36.30
CA GLU A 374 -21.79 -22.27 36.07
C GLU A 374 -22.65 -21.92 34.83
N ALA A 375 -22.87 -22.92 33.97
CA ALA A 375 -23.75 -22.77 32.81
C ALA A 375 -25.20 -22.51 33.26
N GLY A 376 -25.97 -21.76 32.46
CA GLY A 376 -27.40 -21.60 32.72
C GLY A 376 -28.14 -22.94 32.75
N ASN A 377 -29.12 -23.07 33.65
CA ASN A 377 -29.89 -24.29 33.86
C ASN A 377 -31.34 -24.18 33.33
N ILE A 378 -31.60 -23.20 32.47
CA ILE A 378 -32.91 -22.91 31.88
C ILE A 378 -32.89 -23.25 30.39
N ASP A 379 -33.96 -23.89 29.91
CA ASP A 379 -34.17 -24.11 28.48
C ASP A 379 -34.48 -22.78 27.76
N LEU A 380 -33.56 -22.35 26.90
CA LEU A 380 -33.65 -21.11 26.14
C LEU A 380 -34.48 -21.23 24.84
N PHE A 381 -34.77 -22.46 24.38
CA PHE A 381 -35.41 -22.76 23.10
C PHE A 381 -36.94 -22.82 23.18
N ASN A 382 -37.50 -23.01 24.38
CA ASN A 382 -38.95 -23.10 24.61
C ASN A 382 -39.48 -22.01 25.54
N ARG A 383 -38.83 -20.84 25.58
CA ARG A 383 -39.22 -19.74 26.48
C ARG A 383 -40.55 -19.10 26.02
N PRO A 384 -41.47 -18.75 26.93
CA PRO A 384 -42.68 -18.03 26.58
C PRO A 384 -42.38 -16.67 25.92
N VAL A 385 -43.10 -16.35 24.84
CA VAL A 385 -42.97 -15.08 24.11
C VAL A 385 -43.96 -14.07 24.70
N VAL A 386 -43.46 -13.04 25.38
CA VAL A 386 -44.31 -11.96 25.93
C VAL A 386 -44.43 -10.81 24.93
N LYS A 387 -45.63 -10.26 24.72
CA LYS A 387 -45.85 -9.07 23.87
C LYS A 387 -45.89 -7.80 24.74
N ASN A 388 -45.06 -6.83 24.41
CA ASN A 388 -45.01 -5.54 25.07
C ASN A 388 -46.10 -4.59 24.53
N PRO A 389 -46.47 -3.53 25.29
CA PRO A 389 -47.51 -2.56 24.89
C PRO A 389 -47.23 -1.83 23.57
N ASP A 390 -45.97 -1.74 23.15
CA ASP A 390 -45.50 -1.13 21.90
C ASP A 390 -45.51 -2.10 20.71
N GLY A 391 -46.00 -3.34 20.90
CA GLY A 391 -46.03 -4.38 19.88
C GLY A 391 -44.70 -5.11 19.66
N SER A 392 -43.64 -4.78 20.42
CA SER A 392 -42.41 -5.59 20.48
C SER A 392 -42.65 -6.89 21.25
N ILE A 393 -41.79 -7.89 21.05
CA ILE A 393 -41.81 -9.12 21.85
C ILE A 393 -40.60 -9.16 22.79
N SER A 394 -40.77 -9.74 23.99
CA SER A 394 -39.71 -9.98 24.96
C SER A 394 -39.74 -11.46 25.35
N THR A 395 -38.80 -12.25 24.82
CA THR A 395 -38.65 -13.69 25.06
C THR A 395 -37.70 -14.01 26.22
N VAL A 396 -36.61 -13.24 26.36
CA VAL A 396 -35.76 -13.23 27.56
C VAL A 396 -35.37 -11.80 27.86
N ARG A 397 -35.96 -11.26 28.94
CA ARG A 397 -35.33 -10.20 29.69
C ARG A 397 -34.52 -10.85 30.80
N SER A 398 -33.35 -10.28 31.09
CA SER A 398 -32.48 -10.76 32.16
C SER A 398 -31.96 -9.59 32.97
N MET A 399 -31.69 -9.86 34.24
CA MET A 399 -30.99 -8.95 35.13
C MET A 399 -29.90 -9.74 35.84
N SER A 400 -28.83 -9.10 36.29
CA SER A 400 -27.86 -9.74 37.17
C SER A 400 -28.07 -9.29 38.61
N ALA A 401 -27.78 -10.19 39.57
CA ALA A 401 -27.74 -9.87 40.98
C ALA A 401 -26.63 -10.66 41.66
N ASN A 402 -26.01 -10.04 42.66
CA ASN A 402 -24.91 -10.65 43.40
C ASN A 402 -25.44 -11.54 44.54
N PHE A 403 -24.97 -12.78 44.59
CA PHE A 403 -25.24 -13.74 45.67
C PHE A 403 -23.91 -14.33 46.14
N ASP A 404 -23.55 -14.07 47.39
CA ASP A 404 -22.35 -14.62 48.05
C ASP A 404 -21.05 -14.41 47.24
N GLY A 405 -20.90 -13.22 46.64
CA GLY A 405 -19.72 -12.86 45.85
C GLY A 405 -19.71 -13.40 44.42
N LYS A 406 -20.79 -14.06 43.97
CA LYS A 406 -20.98 -14.50 42.58
C LYS A 406 -22.08 -13.68 41.92
N GLU A 407 -21.86 -13.29 40.67
CA GLU A 407 -22.89 -12.59 39.91
C GLU A 407 -23.78 -13.62 39.19
N VAL A 408 -25.06 -13.67 39.55
CA VAL A 408 -26.01 -14.60 38.95
C VAL A 408 -26.88 -13.87 37.95
N LEU A 409 -26.92 -14.35 36.71
CA LEU A 409 -27.79 -13.83 35.66
C LEU A 409 -29.18 -14.48 35.77
N LEU A 410 -30.18 -13.68 36.09
CA LEU A 410 -31.56 -14.09 36.39
C LEU A 410 -32.49 -13.80 35.21
N PRO A 411 -33.43 -14.71 34.87
CA PRO A 411 -34.50 -14.40 33.95
C PRO A 411 -35.52 -13.46 34.62
N THR A 412 -35.96 -12.41 33.92
CA THR A 412 -37.08 -11.55 34.35
C THR A 412 -38.36 -11.83 33.56
N VAL A 413 -38.41 -13.00 32.91
CA VAL A 413 -39.63 -13.59 32.36
C VAL A 413 -39.85 -14.91 33.09
N SER A 414 -41.03 -15.11 33.67
CA SER A 414 -41.37 -16.36 34.34
C SER A 414 -41.72 -17.46 33.33
N ASP A 415 -41.76 -18.72 33.77
CA ASP A 415 -42.11 -19.85 32.89
C ASP A 415 -43.58 -19.82 32.42
N ASP A 416 -44.45 -19.06 33.10
CA ASP A 416 -45.84 -18.78 32.67
C ASP A 416 -45.96 -17.52 31.78
N GLY A 417 -44.84 -16.89 31.41
CA GLY A 417 -44.81 -15.78 30.45
C GLY A 417 -45.20 -14.41 31.00
N LYS A 418 -44.97 -14.16 32.30
CA LYS A 418 -45.11 -12.82 32.91
C LYS A 418 -43.76 -12.14 32.99
N ILE A 419 -43.75 -10.81 32.83
CA ILE A 419 -42.56 -9.99 33.10
C ILE A 419 -42.50 -9.73 34.59
N LEU A 420 -41.40 -10.13 35.22
CA LEU A 420 -41.12 -9.96 36.64
C LEU A 420 -40.43 -8.62 36.88
N SER A 421 -40.68 -8.01 38.05
CA SER A 421 -39.82 -6.95 38.57
C SER A 421 -38.45 -7.51 38.97
N ASN A 422 -37.48 -6.63 39.22
CA ASN A 422 -36.14 -7.05 39.64
C ASN A 422 -36.19 -7.80 40.99
N GLU A 423 -37.03 -7.35 41.92
CA GLU A 423 -37.24 -7.97 43.23
C GLU A 423 -37.89 -9.35 43.09
N GLU A 424 -38.88 -9.48 42.20
CA GLU A 424 -39.57 -10.75 41.91
C GLU A 424 -38.63 -11.78 41.26
N ALA A 425 -37.74 -11.35 40.36
CA ALA A 425 -36.74 -12.22 39.74
C ALA A 425 -35.71 -12.75 40.76
N VAL A 426 -35.27 -11.91 41.70
CA VAL A 426 -34.39 -12.31 42.82
C VAL A 426 -35.08 -13.30 43.76
N GLU A 427 -36.36 -13.07 44.10
CA GLU A 427 -37.11 -13.98 44.95
C GLU A 427 -37.38 -15.33 44.26
N GLN A 428 -37.67 -15.31 42.96
CA GLN A 428 -37.83 -16.53 42.17
C GLN A 428 -36.53 -17.35 42.11
N TYR A 429 -35.38 -16.71 41.95
CA TYR A 429 -34.09 -17.40 42.01
C TYR A 429 -33.85 -18.05 43.37
N ARG A 430 -34.12 -17.34 44.48
CA ARG A 430 -33.99 -17.89 45.84
C ARG A 430 -34.90 -19.11 46.08
N LYS A 431 -36.08 -19.15 45.45
CA LYS A 431 -37.02 -20.27 45.57
C LYS A 431 -36.72 -21.44 44.64
N THR A 432 -36.20 -21.17 43.43
CA THR A 432 -36.14 -22.18 42.35
C THR A 432 -34.74 -22.57 41.90
N GLY A 433 -33.72 -21.75 42.19
CA GLY A 433 -32.36 -21.92 41.68
C GLY A 433 -32.21 -21.76 40.17
N LYS A 434 -33.21 -21.24 39.45
CA LYS A 434 -33.16 -21.08 37.98
C LYS A 434 -32.34 -19.85 37.58
N HIS A 435 -31.31 -20.05 36.76
CA HIS A 435 -30.43 -18.97 36.27
C HIS A 435 -30.00 -19.19 34.82
N LEU A 436 -29.62 -18.09 34.17
CA LEU A 436 -29.08 -18.05 32.81
C LEU A 436 -27.54 -18.22 32.80
N GLY A 437 -26.91 -18.14 33.98
CA GLY A 437 -25.50 -18.40 34.21
C GLY A 437 -25.05 -17.81 35.54
N ILE A 438 -24.01 -18.38 36.15
CA ILE A 438 -23.34 -17.82 37.33
C ILE A 438 -21.95 -17.38 36.91
N PHE A 439 -21.55 -16.18 37.31
CA PHE A 439 -20.31 -15.53 36.89
C PHE A 439 -19.49 -15.08 38.09
N ASP A 440 -18.19 -14.93 37.88
CA ASP A 440 -17.25 -14.40 38.86
C ASP A 440 -17.33 -12.87 39.02
N SER A 441 -17.89 -12.15 38.03
CA SER A 441 -18.08 -10.71 38.08
C SER A 441 -19.34 -10.19 37.37
N PRO A 442 -19.87 -9.01 37.78
CA PRO A 442 -20.94 -8.30 37.07
C PRO A 442 -20.64 -8.01 35.60
N GLU A 443 -19.38 -7.68 35.27
CA GLU A 443 -18.96 -7.35 33.91
C GLU A 443 -19.08 -8.58 33.00
N HIS A 444 -18.66 -9.76 33.47
CA HIS A 444 -18.77 -10.99 32.71
C HIS A 444 -20.23 -11.44 32.54
N ALA A 445 -21.05 -11.31 33.60
CA ALA A 445 -22.49 -11.56 33.50
C ALA A 445 -23.19 -10.62 32.51
N THR A 446 -22.81 -9.34 32.50
CA THR A 446 -23.36 -8.33 31.59
C THR A 446 -22.95 -8.60 30.14
N ALA A 447 -21.68 -8.94 29.92
CA ALA A 447 -21.19 -9.32 28.59
C ALA A 447 -21.92 -10.55 28.05
N TYR A 448 -22.11 -11.57 28.91
CA TYR A 448 -22.84 -12.78 28.55
C TYR A 448 -24.32 -12.53 28.30
N ALA A 449 -24.98 -11.71 29.14
CA ALA A 449 -26.38 -11.33 28.97
C ALA A 449 -26.63 -10.64 27.62
N LYS A 450 -25.68 -9.80 27.19
CA LYS A 450 -25.71 -9.17 25.86
C LYS A 450 -25.62 -10.20 24.74
N THR A 451 -24.69 -11.14 24.81
CA THR A 451 -24.58 -12.24 23.84
C THR A 451 -25.83 -13.12 23.82
N LEU A 452 -26.40 -13.42 24.99
CA LEU A 452 -27.61 -14.21 25.14
C LEU A 452 -28.83 -13.50 24.51
N HIS A 453 -28.93 -12.19 24.70
CA HIS A 453 -29.97 -11.36 24.08
C HIS A 453 -29.84 -11.36 22.56
N GLU A 454 -28.63 -11.15 22.03
CA GLU A 454 -28.33 -11.20 20.59
C GLU A 454 -28.57 -12.60 19.98
N ASP A 455 -28.31 -13.69 20.71
CA ASP A 455 -28.57 -15.06 20.26
C ASP A 455 -30.06 -15.41 20.27
N GLN A 456 -30.85 -14.88 21.21
CA GLN A 456 -32.30 -15.07 21.25
C GLN A 456 -33.07 -14.22 20.23
N GLU A 457 -32.64 -12.98 19.98
CA GLU A 457 -33.16 -12.17 18.87
C GLU A 457 -32.99 -12.92 17.54
N ARG A 458 -31.90 -13.67 17.38
CA ARG A 458 -31.65 -14.51 16.19
C ARG A 458 -32.55 -15.73 16.07
N LEU A 459 -33.10 -16.26 17.17
CA LEU A 459 -33.89 -17.50 17.19
C LEU A 459 -35.40 -17.27 16.97
N TYR A 460 -35.95 -16.14 17.45
CA TYR A 460 -37.41 -15.90 17.48
C TYR A 460 -37.93 -14.83 16.52
N VAL A 461 -37.09 -14.23 15.67
CA VAL A 461 -37.57 -13.34 14.61
C VAL A 461 -38.36 -14.17 13.60
N PRO A 462 -39.70 -14.03 13.50
CA PRO A 462 -40.43 -14.54 12.35
C PRO A 462 -39.86 -13.83 11.11
N GLN A 463 -39.75 -14.52 9.98
CA GLN A 463 -39.20 -14.00 8.72
C GLN A 463 -39.84 -12.68 8.21
N ASP A 464 -40.92 -12.21 8.83
CA ASP A 464 -41.54 -10.91 8.58
C ASP A 464 -41.37 -9.95 9.77
N ARG A 465 -40.23 -9.26 9.80
CA ARG A 465 -40.07 -7.81 10.12
C ARG A 465 -38.59 -7.48 10.31
N GLN A 466 -38.02 -6.89 9.26
CA GLN A 466 -36.62 -6.49 9.16
C GLN A 466 -36.26 -5.31 10.08
N ALA A 467 -35.00 -5.31 10.52
CA ALA A 467 -34.33 -4.16 11.11
C ALA A 467 -34.49 -2.89 10.24
N PRO A 468 -34.52 -1.69 10.84
CA PRO A 468 -34.82 -0.42 10.15
C PRO A 468 -33.95 -0.08 8.92
N GLY A 469 -32.79 -0.72 8.74
CA GLY A 469 -31.84 -0.42 7.65
C GLY A 469 -32.08 -1.16 6.31
N LEU A 470 -32.99 -2.14 6.27
CA LEU A 470 -33.22 -2.99 5.08
C LEU A 470 -34.60 -2.81 4.43
N ALA A 471 -35.44 -1.95 5.00
CA ALA A 471 -36.80 -1.73 4.52
C ALA A 471 -36.81 -1.47 3.00
N GLY A 472 -37.46 -2.36 2.26
CA GLY A 472 -37.70 -2.24 0.82
C GLY A 472 -36.71 -2.97 -0.12
N LEU A 473 -35.58 -3.51 0.33
CA LEU A 473 -34.70 -4.29 -0.57
C LEU A 473 -35.16 -5.75 -0.70
N THR A 474 -35.35 -6.22 -1.95
CA THR A 474 -35.62 -7.63 -2.21
C THR A 474 -34.37 -8.50 -2.01
N PRO A 475 -34.51 -9.82 -1.77
CA PRO A 475 -33.37 -10.74 -1.76
C PRO A 475 -32.51 -10.68 -3.05
N ALA A 476 -33.16 -10.51 -4.21
CA ALA A 476 -32.48 -10.38 -5.51
C ALA A 476 -31.68 -9.07 -5.60
N ASP A 477 -32.25 -7.95 -5.12
CA ASP A 477 -31.53 -6.67 -5.06
C ASP A 477 -30.27 -6.80 -4.17
N ARG A 478 -30.39 -7.44 -3.00
CA ARG A 478 -29.25 -7.65 -2.10
C ARG A 478 -28.14 -8.45 -2.76
N LEU A 479 -28.46 -9.56 -3.43
CA LEU A 479 -27.48 -10.38 -4.14
C LEU A 479 -26.77 -9.58 -5.26
N LYS A 480 -27.52 -8.76 -5.99
CA LYS A 480 -26.98 -7.88 -7.04
C LYS A 480 -25.98 -6.87 -6.47
N TYR A 481 -26.33 -6.18 -5.39
CA TYR A 481 -25.43 -5.21 -4.75
C TYR A 481 -24.21 -5.88 -4.08
N GLN A 482 -24.38 -7.06 -3.47
CA GLN A 482 -23.25 -7.85 -2.97
C GLN A 482 -22.27 -8.25 -4.08
N GLY A 483 -22.78 -8.63 -5.25
CA GLY A 483 -21.96 -8.90 -6.44
C GLY A 483 -21.19 -7.66 -6.90
N LYS A 484 -21.87 -6.51 -7.01
CA LYS A 484 -21.23 -5.22 -7.36
C LYS A 484 -20.12 -4.83 -6.39
N ILE A 485 -20.37 -4.94 -5.07
CA ILE A 485 -19.37 -4.64 -4.03
C ILE A 485 -18.14 -5.55 -4.18
N ARG A 486 -18.36 -6.85 -4.42
CA ARG A 486 -17.27 -7.82 -4.58
C ARG A 486 -16.39 -7.50 -5.80
N THR A 487 -17.00 -7.24 -6.95
CA THR A 487 -16.28 -6.88 -8.17
C THR A 487 -15.51 -5.58 -7.98
N ALA A 488 -16.14 -4.54 -7.41
CA ALA A 488 -15.49 -3.25 -7.17
C ALA A 488 -14.29 -3.38 -6.21
N ARG A 489 -14.41 -4.18 -5.14
CA ARG A 489 -13.28 -4.49 -4.24
C ARG A 489 -12.13 -5.21 -4.96
N TRP A 490 -12.44 -6.13 -5.86
CA TRP A 490 -11.44 -6.86 -6.63
C TRP A 490 -10.65 -5.93 -7.56
N GLU A 491 -11.35 -5.06 -8.28
CA GLU A 491 -10.76 -4.04 -9.15
C GLU A 491 -9.91 -3.05 -8.33
N LEU A 492 -10.42 -2.60 -7.18
CA LEU A 492 -9.67 -1.74 -6.26
C LEU A 492 -8.38 -2.41 -5.77
N MET A 493 -8.42 -3.68 -5.37
CA MET A 493 -7.24 -4.42 -4.91
C MET A 493 -6.19 -4.57 -6.01
N LEU A 494 -6.62 -4.82 -7.26
CA LEU A 494 -5.73 -4.88 -8.42
C LEU A 494 -5.05 -3.53 -8.67
N GLU A 495 -5.82 -2.44 -8.69
CA GLU A 495 -5.27 -1.10 -8.93
C GLU A 495 -4.37 -0.63 -7.78
N ALA A 496 -4.74 -0.95 -6.53
CA ALA A 496 -3.93 -0.66 -5.35
C ALA A 496 -2.62 -1.47 -5.37
N GLY A 497 -2.67 -2.74 -5.76
CA GLY A 497 -1.48 -3.58 -5.94
C GLY A 497 -0.54 -3.04 -7.03
N LEU A 498 -1.09 -2.62 -8.17
CA LEU A 498 -0.32 -1.97 -9.25
C LEU A 498 0.30 -0.66 -8.79
N THR A 499 -0.47 0.18 -8.07
CA THR A 499 0.01 1.45 -7.52
C THR A 499 1.13 1.24 -6.49
N ALA A 500 1.01 0.22 -5.63
CA ALA A 500 2.02 -0.14 -4.64
C ALA A 500 3.29 -0.77 -5.24
N SER A 501 3.22 -1.35 -6.43
CA SER A 501 4.34 -2.11 -7.03
C SER A 501 5.62 -1.28 -7.24
N ALA A 502 5.47 0.03 -7.50
CA ALA A 502 6.60 0.94 -7.70
C ALA A 502 7.23 1.44 -6.40
N PHE A 503 6.59 1.22 -5.25
CA PHE A 503 6.94 1.87 -3.98
C PHE A 503 8.36 1.56 -3.52
N GLU A 504 8.81 0.31 -3.60
CA GLU A 504 10.17 -0.07 -3.18
C GLU A 504 11.25 0.63 -4.03
N ASN A 505 11.00 0.83 -5.32
CA ASN A 505 11.90 1.58 -6.21
C ASN A 505 11.90 3.07 -5.88
N GLN A 506 10.75 3.65 -5.54
CA GLN A 506 10.64 5.04 -5.10
C GLN A 506 11.35 5.28 -3.77
N ILE A 507 11.27 4.33 -2.83
CA ILE A 507 12.05 4.37 -1.59
C ILE A 507 13.55 4.28 -1.89
N ALA A 508 13.97 3.38 -2.77
CA ALA A 508 15.38 3.28 -3.17
C ALA A 508 15.89 4.60 -3.80
N TYR A 509 15.08 5.23 -4.64
CA TYR A 509 15.36 6.54 -5.21
C TYR A 509 15.45 7.63 -4.12
N GLY A 510 14.49 7.68 -3.19
CA GLY A 510 14.51 8.65 -2.08
C GLY A 510 15.70 8.46 -1.13
N MET A 511 16.14 7.22 -0.90
CA MET A 511 17.36 6.94 -0.16
C MET A 511 18.62 7.42 -0.88
N ASP A 512 18.66 7.37 -2.21
CA ASP A 512 19.80 7.83 -3.02
C ASP A 512 19.82 9.36 -3.19
N LYS A 513 18.65 9.97 -3.44
CA LYS A 513 18.51 11.39 -3.80
C LYS A 513 18.06 12.30 -2.67
N GLY A 514 17.54 11.75 -1.58
CA GLY A 514 16.89 12.52 -0.51
C GLY A 514 15.48 13.00 -0.87
N ASP A 515 14.89 12.54 -1.98
CA ASP A 515 13.55 12.94 -2.43
C ASP A 515 12.56 11.76 -2.34
N PHE A 516 11.62 11.85 -1.40
CA PHE A 516 10.61 10.84 -1.16
C PHE A 516 9.23 11.20 -1.73
N SER A 517 9.11 12.29 -2.52
CA SER A 517 7.83 12.83 -3.00
C SER A 517 7.01 11.81 -3.80
N ALA A 518 7.66 10.96 -4.59
CA ALA A 518 6.98 9.90 -5.35
C ALA A 518 6.39 8.79 -4.44
N ALA A 519 7.10 8.43 -3.38
CA ALA A 519 6.63 7.46 -2.39
C ALA A 519 5.47 8.06 -1.56
N GLU A 520 5.56 9.33 -1.18
CA GLU A 520 4.48 10.08 -0.53
C GLU A 520 3.23 10.15 -1.40
N ALA A 521 3.38 10.48 -2.70
CA ALA A 521 2.28 10.52 -3.65
C ALA A 521 1.62 9.14 -3.80
N THR A 522 2.40 8.06 -3.78
CA THR A 522 1.88 6.69 -3.85
C THR A 522 1.07 6.33 -2.60
N VAL A 523 1.56 6.66 -1.40
CA VAL A 523 0.81 6.48 -0.15
C VAL A 523 -0.47 7.32 -0.15
N ALA A 524 -0.39 8.58 -0.57
CA ALA A 524 -1.53 9.47 -0.67
C ALA A 524 -2.57 8.96 -1.69
N LYS A 525 -2.13 8.47 -2.85
CA LYS A 525 -3.01 7.89 -3.87
C LYS A 525 -3.73 6.64 -3.34
N LEU A 526 -3.03 5.74 -2.65
CA LEU A 526 -3.64 4.57 -2.02
C LEU A 526 -4.66 4.98 -0.94
N GLY A 527 -4.35 6.02 -0.16
CA GLY A 527 -5.29 6.60 0.79
C GLY A 527 -6.54 7.18 0.11
N GLY A 528 -6.37 7.93 -0.99
CA GLY A 528 -7.46 8.50 -1.78
C GLY A 528 -8.32 7.44 -2.49
N MET A 529 -7.76 6.27 -2.78
CA MET A 529 -8.49 5.11 -3.31
C MET A 529 -9.23 4.32 -2.21
N GLY A 530 -9.12 4.68 -0.93
CA GLY A 530 -9.73 3.92 0.17
C GLY A 530 -8.95 2.65 0.58
N ALA A 531 -7.74 2.43 0.05
CA ALA A 531 -6.87 1.32 0.42
C ALA A 531 -6.07 1.61 1.72
N HIS A 532 -6.76 2.04 2.78
CA HIS A 532 -6.15 2.59 4.00
C HIS A 532 -5.15 1.66 4.69
N LYS A 533 -5.41 0.34 4.68
CA LYS A 533 -4.48 -0.64 5.28
C LYS A 533 -3.14 -0.67 4.56
N GLN A 534 -3.15 -0.79 3.23
CA GLN A 534 -1.94 -0.78 2.41
C GLN A 534 -1.23 0.58 2.48
N ALA A 535 -1.99 1.68 2.46
CA ALA A 535 -1.44 3.01 2.65
C ALA A 535 -0.74 3.15 4.01
N GLY A 536 -1.32 2.60 5.09
CA GLY A 536 -0.73 2.57 6.43
C GLY A 536 0.59 1.81 6.48
N GLU A 537 0.61 0.58 5.98
CA GLU A 537 1.83 -0.27 5.92
C GLU A 537 2.96 0.42 5.13
N LEU A 538 2.65 1.05 3.99
CA LEU A 538 3.64 1.78 3.21
C LEU A 538 4.06 3.11 3.86
N SER A 539 3.16 3.79 4.56
CA SER A 539 3.45 5.02 5.31
C SER A 539 4.47 4.77 6.43
N GLU A 540 4.33 3.66 7.17
CA GLU A 540 5.30 3.28 8.20
C GLU A 540 6.68 3.01 7.60
N LYS A 541 6.75 2.22 6.52
CA LYS A 541 8.00 2.01 5.77
C LYS A 541 8.63 3.31 5.27
N LEU A 542 7.81 4.23 4.76
CA LEU A 542 8.25 5.55 4.30
C LEU A 542 8.86 6.37 5.45
N ALA A 543 8.20 6.36 6.61
CA ALA A 543 8.68 7.07 7.80
C ALA A 543 10.05 6.53 8.26
N VAL A 544 10.21 5.20 8.36
CA VAL A 544 11.49 4.57 8.70
C VAL A 544 12.56 4.90 7.65
N SER A 545 12.20 4.89 6.35
CA SER A 545 13.13 5.24 5.27
C SER A 545 13.64 6.68 5.39
N LYS A 546 12.76 7.64 5.69
CA LYS A 546 13.15 9.03 5.92
C LYS A 546 14.06 9.17 7.12
N GLN A 547 13.76 8.49 8.23
CA GLN A 547 14.63 8.50 9.41
C GLN A 547 16.00 7.89 9.12
N ALA A 548 16.05 6.78 8.36
CA ALA A 548 17.30 6.17 7.90
C ALA A 548 18.13 7.15 7.05
N ARG A 549 17.48 7.90 6.14
CA ARG A 549 18.14 8.96 5.35
C ARG A 549 18.70 10.06 6.25
N THR A 550 17.93 10.50 7.25
CA THR A 550 18.39 11.51 8.23
C THR A 550 19.57 11.01 9.04
N ALA A 551 19.60 9.75 9.48
CA ALA A 551 20.76 9.18 10.18
C ALA A 551 22.01 9.15 9.28
N LEU A 552 21.85 8.78 8.01
CA LEU A 552 22.94 8.83 7.02
C LEU A 552 23.45 10.26 6.78
N ASP A 553 22.59 11.28 6.85
CA ASP A 553 23.01 12.67 6.71
C ASP A 553 23.60 13.26 7.99
N GLY A 554 23.05 12.92 9.15
CA GLY A 554 23.55 13.37 10.46
C GLY A 554 24.93 12.82 10.80
N THR A 555 25.32 11.72 10.18
CA THR A 555 26.66 11.13 10.31
C THR A 555 27.67 11.71 9.33
N GLN A 556 27.26 12.63 8.44
CA GLN A 556 28.19 13.27 7.51
C GLN A 556 29.34 13.98 8.26
N GLY A 557 30.56 13.75 7.79
CA GLY A 557 31.79 14.30 8.39
C GLY A 557 32.57 13.31 9.27
N LEU A 558 31.96 12.19 9.66
CA LEU A 558 32.65 11.05 10.26
C LEU A 558 33.39 10.22 9.19
N PRO A 559 34.40 9.41 9.56
CA PRO A 559 34.95 8.38 8.68
C PRO A 559 33.89 7.39 8.19
N LEU A 560 34.07 6.83 6.98
CA LEU A 560 33.06 5.96 6.34
C LEU A 560 32.68 4.72 7.17
N LEU A 561 33.62 4.14 7.92
CA LEU A 561 33.32 3.01 8.82
C LEU A 561 32.47 3.45 10.02
N GLU A 562 32.79 4.61 10.60
CA GLU A 562 32.07 5.18 11.73
C GLU A 562 30.67 5.65 11.33
N GLN A 563 30.50 6.22 10.13
CA GLN A 563 29.20 6.55 9.56
C GLN A 563 28.28 5.32 9.51
N ALA A 564 28.79 4.19 9.02
CA ALA A 564 28.00 2.95 8.94
C ALA A 564 27.60 2.42 10.32
N ALA A 565 28.52 2.48 11.29
CA ALA A 565 28.25 2.07 12.67
C ALA A 565 27.21 2.99 13.35
N ALA A 566 27.36 4.31 13.20
CA ALA A 566 26.46 5.29 13.77
C ALA A 566 25.05 5.22 13.16
N ALA A 567 24.95 5.15 11.82
CA ALA A 567 23.66 5.03 11.14
C ALA A 567 22.90 3.75 11.53
N LYS A 568 23.60 2.62 11.75
CA LYS A 568 23.00 1.39 12.28
C LYS A 568 22.48 1.58 13.70
N LYS A 569 23.29 2.17 14.57
CA LYS A 569 22.92 2.42 15.97
C LYS A 569 21.67 3.30 16.07
N ASP A 570 21.60 4.36 15.26
CA ASP A 570 20.43 5.25 15.22
C ASP A 570 19.18 4.51 14.73
N LEU A 571 19.35 3.59 13.76
CA LEU A 571 18.26 2.76 13.25
C LEU A 571 17.78 1.71 14.28
N ASP A 572 18.71 1.10 15.03
CA ASP A 572 18.39 0.11 16.06
C ASP A 572 17.52 0.74 17.18
N ALA A 573 17.66 2.04 17.43
CA ALA A 573 16.83 2.78 18.38
C ALA A 573 15.36 2.96 17.95
N LEU A 574 15.03 2.68 16.68
CA LEU A 574 13.68 2.83 16.11
C LEU A 574 12.86 1.52 16.14
N ILE A 575 13.44 0.43 16.62
CA ILE A 575 12.79 -0.88 16.67
C ILE A 575 11.67 -0.88 17.70
N MET A 576 10.45 -1.17 17.23
CA MET A 576 9.24 -1.40 18.01
C MET A 576 8.60 -2.74 17.59
N PRO A 577 7.75 -3.36 18.44
CA PRO A 577 7.12 -4.64 18.10
C PRO A 577 6.36 -4.65 16.76
N GLY A 578 5.82 -3.50 16.33
CA GLY A 578 5.05 -3.38 15.08
C GLY A 578 5.89 -3.17 13.80
N ASN A 579 7.10 -2.62 13.89
CA ASN A 579 7.89 -2.18 12.73
C ASN A 579 9.25 -2.90 12.56
N ALA A 580 9.57 -3.84 13.45
CA ALA A 580 10.89 -4.48 13.52
C ALA A 580 11.36 -5.06 12.17
N LYS A 581 10.45 -5.66 11.40
CA LYS A 581 10.76 -6.22 10.07
C LYS A 581 11.22 -5.14 9.07
N ASP A 582 10.56 -3.99 9.08
CA ASP A 582 10.87 -2.90 8.17
C ASP A 582 12.18 -2.20 8.57
N VAL A 583 12.43 -2.06 9.87
CA VAL A 583 13.70 -1.54 10.38
C VAL A 583 14.88 -2.45 9.99
N VAL A 584 14.73 -3.77 10.11
CA VAL A 584 15.76 -4.72 9.66
C VAL A 584 16.01 -4.62 8.15
N ALA A 585 14.95 -4.55 7.33
CA ALA A 585 15.10 -4.37 5.90
C ALA A 585 15.78 -3.03 5.53
N MET A 586 15.49 -1.96 6.28
CA MET A 586 16.17 -0.67 6.09
C MET A 586 17.64 -0.71 6.47
N ARG A 587 18.02 -1.52 7.46
CA ARG A 587 19.42 -1.73 7.84
C ARG A 587 20.24 -2.28 6.68
N GLU A 588 19.72 -3.27 5.96
CA GLU A 588 20.36 -3.84 4.78
C GLU A 588 20.53 -2.81 3.66
N LYS A 589 19.52 -1.94 3.47
CA LYS A 589 19.61 -0.84 2.49
C LYS A 589 20.67 0.20 2.89
N VAL A 590 20.72 0.60 4.16
CA VAL A 590 21.76 1.49 4.71
C VAL A 590 23.15 0.89 4.50
N ASP A 591 23.32 -0.41 4.79
CA ASP A 591 24.55 -1.14 4.54
C ASP A 591 24.95 -1.11 3.07
N SER A 592 24.01 -1.38 2.16
CA SER A 592 24.26 -1.32 0.73
C SER A 592 24.74 0.06 0.27
N VAL A 593 24.13 1.14 0.78
CA VAL A 593 24.55 2.52 0.48
C VAL A 593 25.95 2.80 1.01
N MET A 594 26.26 2.39 2.24
CA MET A 594 27.57 2.59 2.83
C MET A 594 28.67 1.80 2.12
N GLU A 595 28.41 0.56 1.72
CA GLU A 595 29.35 -0.25 0.92
C GLU A 595 29.59 0.37 -0.47
N LYS A 596 28.56 0.91 -1.12
CA LYS A 596 28.74 1.65 -2.38
C LYS A 596 29.67 2.86 -2.19
N ARG A 597 29.48 3.64 -1.12
CA ARG A 597 30.34 4.80 -0.80
C ARG A 597 31.79 4.37 -0.52
N LYS A 598 31.99 3.33 0.29
CA LYS A 598 33.32 2.76 0.55
C LYS A 598 34.00 2.30 -0.73
N ASN A 599 33.31 1.55 -1.58
CA ASN A 599 33.85 1.07 -2.85
C ASN A 599 34.18 2.21 -3.82
N ALA A 600 33.34 3.25 -3.89
CA ALA A 600 33.62 4.43 -4.70
C ALA A 600 34.86 5.16 -4.19
N PHE A 601 34.99 5.34 -2.87
CA PHE A 601 36.16 5.93 -2.24
C PHE A 601 37.43 5.09 -2.48
N LEU A 602 37.40 3.78 -2.24
CA LEU A 602 38.56 2.90 -2.45
C LEU A 602 39.05 2.89 -3.90
N LYS A 603 38.12 3.00 -4.87
CA LYS A 603 38.44 3.03 -6.29
C LYS A 603 39.10 4.35 -6.71
N ASP A 604 38.59 5.48 -6.20
CA ASP A 604 39.13 6.80 -6.52
C ASP A 604 38.94 7.78 -5.34
N PRO A 605 39.84 7.76 -4.35
CA PRO A 605 39.69 8.56 -3.13
C PRO A 605 39.61 10.06 -3.43
N ALA A 606 40.50 10.56 -4.29
CA ALA A 606 40.54 11.95 -4.73
C ALA A 606 39.27 12.35 -5.49
N GLY A 607 38.80 11.49 -6.41
CA GLY A 607 37.55 11.73 -7.14
C GLY A 607 36.32 11.75 -6.22
N TYR A 608 36.28 10.85 -5.23
CA TYR A 608 35.21 10.82 -4.24
C TYR A 608 35.19 12.08 -3.37
N VAL A 609 36.34 12.53 -2.86
CA VAL A 609 36.37 13.72 -1.99
C VAL A 609 36.14 15.02 -2.77
N ALA A 610 36.57 15.08 -4.04
CA ALA A 610 36.42 16.27 -4.87
C ALA A 610 34.95 16.67 -5.11
N VAL A 611 34.02 15.72 -5.06
CA VAL A 611 32.58 16.01 -5.20
C VAL A 611 31.90 16.37 -3.87
N LEU A 612 32.60 16.24 -2.75
CA LEU A 612 32.05 16.60 -1.44
C LEU A 612 31.95 18.12 -1.31
N PRO A 613 30.91 18.66 -0.65
CA PRO A 613 30.75 20.09 -0.44
C PRO A 613 31.98 20.77 0.19
N ALA A 614 32.68 20.08 1.08
CA ALA A 614 33.89 20.59 1.74
C ALA A 614 35.06 20.88 0.78
N MET A 615 35.02 20.35 -0.44
CA MET A 615 36.01 20.58 -1.49
C MET A 615 35.54 21.57 -2.57
N GLN A 616 34.29 22.05 -2.48
CA GLN A 616 33.73 23.01 -3.44
C GLN A 616 34.20 24.44 -3.13
N GLY A 617 34.67 25.16 -4.15
CA GLY A 617 35.15 26.54 -4.03
C GLY A 617 36.33 26.83 -4.98
N GLU A 618 36.58 28.11 -5.25
CA GLU A 618 37.76 28.55 -6.00
C GLU A 618 39.00 28.46 -5.11
N MET A 619 39.95 27.60 -5.50
CA MET A 619 41.23 27.37 -4.84
C MET A 619 42.27 27.07 -5.90
N ASP A 620 43.52 27.48 -5.65
CA ASP A 620 44.65 27.05 -6.46
C ASP A 620 44.90 25.54 -6.32
N PHE A 621 45.72 25.00 -7.22
CA PHE A 621 45.96 23.56 -7.30
C PHE A 621 46.60 23.01 -6.02
N GLN A 622 47.58 23.72 -5.44
CA GLN A 622 48.35 23.21 -4.30
C GLN A 622 47.49 23.14 -3.04
N GLU A 623 46.69 24.17 -2.78
CA GLU A 623 45.77 24.17 -1.64
C GLU A 623 44.67 23.13 -1.83
N ARG A 624 44.17 22.94 -3.06
CA ARG A 624 43.22 21.87 -3.37
C ARG A 624 43.83 20.49 -3.12
N ALA A 625 45.05 20.24 -3.59
CA ALA A 625 45.74 18.97 -3.38
C ALA A 625 45.93 18.68 -1.88
N ARG A 626 46.42 19.68 -1.12
CA ARG A 626 46.61 19.57 0.34
C ARG A 626 45.32 19.22 1.06
N ARG A 627 44.22 19.94 0.79
CA ARG A 627 42.91 19.68 1.41
C ARG A 627 42.34 18.34 0.98
N SER A 628 42.49 17.99 -0.30
CA SER A 628 42.04 16.71 -0.83
C SER A 628 42.70 15.55 -0.10
N LEU A 629 44.02 15.56 0.07
CA LEU A 629 44.77 14.51 0.75
C LEU A 629 44.35 14.38 2.22
N ALA A 630 44.30 15.51 2.95
CA ALA A 630 43.85 15.50 4.34
C ALA A 630 42.40 15.00 4.50
N LEU A 631 41.52 15.34 3.57
CA LEU A 631 40.13 14.88 3.59
C LEU A 631 40.03 13.40 3.23
N GLN A 632 40.86 12.89 2.32
CA GLN A 632 40.92 11.46 2.02
C GLN A 632 41.32 10.66 3.27
N GLU A 633 42.36 11.07 3.98
CA GLU A 633 42.79 10.42 5.24
C GLU A 633 41.68 10.42 6.29
N LYS A 634 40.99 11.57 6.44
CA LYS A 634 39.89 11.69 7.40
C LYS A 634 38.69 10.82 7.02
N VAL A 635 38.25 10.87 5.76
CA VAL A 635 37.07 10.15 5.26
C VAL A 635 37.31 8.65 5.22
N GLY A 636 38.51 8.24 4.78
CA GLY A 636 38.92 6.85 4.63
C GLY A 636 39.53 6.22 5.87
N LYS A 637 39.53 6.90 7.03
CA LYS A 637 40.16 6.39 8.25
C LYS A 637 39.70 4.95 8.58
N GLY A 638 40.68 4.05 8.73
CA GLY A 638 40.46 2.62 8.96
C GLY A 638 40.24 1.77 7.69
N LEU A 639 40.20 2.38 6.51
CA LEU A 639 40.23 1.70 5.22
C LEU A 639 41.66 1.68 4.66
N GLY A 640 42.04 0.59 4.00
CA GLY A 640 43.31 0.52 3.27
C GLY A 640 43.18 1.13 1.87
N PHE A 641 43.75 2.32 1.66
CA PHE A 641 43.75 3.00 0.36
C PHE A 641 45.06 3.78 0.14
N ALA A 642 45.36 4.12 -1.11
CA ALA A 642 46.47 5.01 -1.46
C ALA A 642 45.90 6.42 -1.74
N PRO A 643 46.32 7.47 -1.00
CA PRO A 643 45.92 8.84 -1.28
C PRO A 643 46.37 9.28 -2.68
N ARG A 644 45.58 10.16 -3.30
CA ARG A 644 45.86 10.67 -4.65
C ARG A 644 45.67 12.18 -4.74
N VAL A 645 46.47 12.83 -5.57
CA VAL A 645 46.37 14.27 -5.86
C VAL A 645 45.28 14.51 -6.90
N LEU A 646 45.28 13.73 -7.97
CA LEU A 646 44.29 13.76 -9.03
C LEU A 646 43.31 12.59 -8.89
N SER A 647 42.07 12.83 -9.29
CA SER A 647 41.12 11.74 -9.54
C SER A 647 41.64 10.82 -10.66
N VAL A 648 41.14 9.59 -10.74
CA VAL A 648 41.48 8.63 -11.82
C VAL A 648 41.23 9.27 -13.18
N ASP A 649 40.07 9.90 -13.33
CA ASP A 649 39.67 10.52 -14.60
C ASP A 649 40.42 11.83 -14.86
N GLY A 650 40.75 12.59 -13.81
CA GLY A 650 41.59 13.78 -13.91
C GLY A 650 42.98 13.45 -14.46
N ALA A 651 43.63 12.41 -13.92
CA ALA A 651 44.92 11.94 -14.38
C ALA A 651 44.89 11.46 -15.85
N LYS A 652 43.85 10.71 -16.25
CA LYS A 652 43.66 10.26 -17.65
C LYS A 652 43.49 11.43 -18.62
N ARG A 653 42.64 12.42 -18.26
CA ARG A 653 42.42 13.61 -19.09
C ARG A 653 43.70 14.42 -19.24
N MET A 654 44.43 14.59 -18.15
CA MET A 654 45.71 15.31 -18.15
C MET A 654 46.76 14.58 -19.00
N ARG A 655 46.82 13.24 -18.90
CA ARG A 655 47.70 12.42 -19.74
C ARG A 655 47.36 12.55 -21.22
N ALA A 656 46.09 12.43 -21.60
CA ALA A 656 45.66 12.60 -22.98
C ALA A 656 45.98 14.00 -23.53
N ALA A 657 45.86 15.04 -22.70
CA ALA A 657 46.24 16.40 -23.08
C ALA A 657 47.75 16.51 -23.39
N TYR A 658 48.59 15.83 -22.62
CA TYR A 658 50.04 15.77 -22.87
C TYR A 658 50.37 14.97 -24.15
N ASP A 659 49.79 13.79 -24.32
CA ASP A 659 50.09 12.91 -25.46
C ASP A 659 49.70 13.55 -26.82
N ASN A 660 48.69 14.43 -26.82
CA ASN A 660 48.24 15.16 -28.01
C ASN A 660 49.13 16.36 -28.41
N LEU A 661 50.18 16.67 -27.64
CA LEU A 661 51.08 17.78 -27.97
C LEU A 661 51.96 17.42 -29.18
N PRO A 662 52.01 18.29 -30.21
CA PRO A 662 52.56 17.94 -31.53
C PRO A 662 54.09 17.98 -31.60
N THR A 663 54.77 18.72 -30.72
CA THR A 663 56.23 18.89 -30.76
C THR A 663 56.88 18.67 -29.39
N ALA A 664 58.19 18.43 -29.39
CA ALA A 664 58.97 18.25 -28.17
C ALA A 664 58.98 19.54 -27.32
N GLU A 665 59.10 20.71 -27.95
CA GLU A 665 59.08 22.01 -27.29
C GLU A 665 57.73 22.26 -26.60
N ALA A 666 56.63 21.88 -27.25
CA ALA A 666 55.29 21.98 -26.67
C ALA A 666 55.16 21.08 -25.43
N ARG A 667 55.74 19.87 -25.47
CA ARG A 667 55.76 18.94 -24.32
C ARG A 667 56.61 19.46 -23.16
N VAL A 668 57.79 20.03 -23.44
CA VAL A 668 58.65 20.65 -22.43
C VAL A 668 57.93 21.81 -21.76
N LYS A 669 57.41 22.77 -22.55
CA LYS A 669 56.67 23.91 -22.02
C LYS A 669 55.50 23.47 -21.15
N TRP A 670 54.71 22.50 -21.62
CA TRP A 670 53.59 21.96 -20.87
C TRP A 670 54.03 21.36 -19.53
N MET A 671 55.12 20.58 -19.51
CA MET A 671 55.67 20.00 -18.29
C MET A 671 56.12 21.08 -17.30
N LEU A 672 56.84 22.10 -17.77
CA LEU A 672 57.31 23.20 -16.91
C LEU A 672 56.15 24.03 -16.35
N ASP A 673 55.10 24.28 -17.14
CA ASP A 673 53.88 24.95 -16.68
C ASP A 673 53.19 24.13 -15.58
N ARG A 674 53.01 22.81 -15.78
CA ARG A 674 52.44 21.92 -14.77
C ARG A 674 53.30 21.79 -13.53
N GLN A 675 54.62 21.81 -13.66
CA GLN A 675 55.54 21.81 -12.53
C GLN A 675 55.38 23.06 -11.67
N ARG A 676 55.24 24.24 -12.30
CA ARG A 676 54.96 25.50 -11.59
C ARG A 676 53.60 25.49 -10.88
N GLU A 677 52.56 24.99 -11.53
CA GLU A 677 51.20 24.93 -10.97
C GLU A 677 51.06 23.90 -9.84
N SER A 678 51.69 22.74 -10.01
CA SER A 678 51.58 21.63 -9.06
C SER A 678 52.53 21.77 -7.87
N GLY A 679 53.63 22.49 -8.06
CA GLY A 679 54.73 22.65 -7.11
C GLY A 679 55.19 21.30 -6.56
N GLY A 680 55.18 21.14 -5.23
CA GLY A 680 55.63 19.92 -4.54
C GLY A 680 54.88 18.62 -4.91
N TYR A 681 53.69 18.71 -5.51
CA TYR A 681 52.89 17.54 -5.92
C TYR A 681 53.14 17.10 -7.36
N PHE A 682 54.07 17.74 -8.07
CA PHE A 682 54.26 17.51 -9.50
C PHE A 682 54.59 16.06 -9.84
N GLN A 683 55.44 15.40 -9.05
CA GLN A 683 55.76 13.99 -9.29
C GLN A 683 54.60 13.04 -9.02
N ASP A 684 53.79 13.31 -8.00
CA ASP A 684 52.56 12.56 -7.74
C ASP A 684 51.62 12.66 -8.94
N VAL A 685 51.48 13.86 -9.50
CA VAL A 685 50.71 14.12 -10.73
C VAL A 685 51.24 13.28 -11.89
N LEU A 686 52.55 13.29 -12.15
CA LEU A 686 53.15 12.51 -13.24
C LEU A 686 52.98 11.00 -13.05
N THR A 687 53.15 10.53 -11.81
CA THR A 687 52.99 9.11 -11.43
C THR A 687 51.54 8.66 -11.63
N GLU A 688 50.58 9.49 -11.25
CA GLU A 688 49.15 9.23 -11.43
C GLU A 688 48.72 9.29 -12.90
N MET A 689 49.33 10.17 -13.69
CA MET A 689 49.21 10.21 -15.16
C MET A 689 49.87 9.01 -15.86
N LYS A 690 50.57 8.14 -15.11
CA LYS A 690 51.32 6.99 -15.62
C LYS A 690 52.40 7.39 -16.63
N MET A 691 53.07 8.50 -16.37
CA MET A 691 54.27 8.89 -17.12
C MET A 691 55.39 7.84 -16.94
N PRO A 692 56.30 7.66 -17.91
CA PRO A 692 57.43 6.74 -17.74
C PRO A 692 58.26 7.08 -16.50
N ASP A 693 58.74 6.08 -15.76
CA ASP A 693 59.53 6.27 -14.53
C ASP A 693 60.76 7.15 -14.74
N ALA A 694 61.40 7.07 -15.92
CA ALA A 694 62.52 7.93 -16.29
C ALA A 694 62.13 9.41 -16.46
N VAL A 695 60.87 9.71 -16.80
CA VAL A 695 60.34 11.08 -16.83
C VAL A 695 60.04 11.57 -15.41
N VAL A 696 59.43 10.72 -14.58
CA VAL A 696 59.15 11.04 -13.17
C VAL A 696 60.45 11.31 -12.40
N ALA A 697 61.49 10.51 -12.64
CA ALA A 697 62.79 10.61 -11.96
C ALA A 697 63.53 11.93 -12.25
N VAL A 698 63.39 12.49 -13.46
CA VAL A 698 64.03 13.77 -13.80
C VAL A 698 63.15 14.99 -13.56
N ALA A 699 61.88 14.78 -13.18
CA ALA A 699 60.94 15.86 -12.90
C ALA A 699 61.48 16.96 -11.96
N PRO A 700 62.27 16.66 -10.90
CA PRO A 700 62.79 17.69 -10.00
C PRO A 700 63.76 18.67 -10.67
N VAL A 701 64.53 18.19 -11.65
CA VAL A 701 65.57 18.96 -12.37
C VAL A 701 65.12 19.42 -13.75
N LEU A 702 63.89 19.10 -14.17
CA LEU A 702 63.42 19.34 -15.54
C LEU A 702 63.50 20.81 -15.95
N ARG A 703 63.33 21.73 -15.00
CA ARG A 703 63.47 23.19 -15.18
C ARG A 703 64.90 23.68 -15.28
N ASP A 704 65.85 22.89 -14.80
CA ASP A 704 67.28 23.22 -14.71
C ASP A 704 68.03 22.68 -15.95
N VAL A 705 67.53 21.57 -16.53
CA VAL A 705 67.97 21.06 -17.85
C VAL A 705 67.56 22.02 -18.98
N SER A 706 68.43 22.23 -19.97
CA SER A 706 68.09 23.06 -21.15
C SER A 706 66.87 22.51 -21.91
N ASP A 707 66.03 23.40 -22.46
CA ASP A 707 64.80 23.01 -23.19
C ASP A 707 65.07 21.97 -24.29
N LYS A 708 66.22 22.08 -24.97
CA LYS A 708 66.67 21.11 -25.98
C LYS A 708 66.85 19.72 -25.36
N ASN A 709 67.63 19.62 -24.28
CA ASN A 709 67.93 18.33 -23.64
C ASN A 709 66.69 17.76 -22.92
N ALA A 710 65.85 18.60 -22.33
CA ALA A 710 64.56 18.19 -21.77
C ALA A 710 63.63 17.61 -22.86
N GLY A 711 63.57 18.25 -24.03
CA GLY A 711 62.79 17.78 -25.17
C GLY A 711 63.28 16.43 -25.71
N LEU A 712 64.60 16.27 -25.82
CA LEU A 712 65.23 15.00 -26.20
C LEU A 712 64.97 13.89 -25.18
N TRP A 713 65.03 14.20 -23.88
CA TRP A 713 64.73 13.26 -22.81
C TRP A 713 63.27 12.78 -22.85
N LEU A 714 62.31 13.72 -22.92
CA LEU A 714 60.89 13.39 -23.01
C LEU A 714 60.56 12.58 -24.28
N THR A 715 61.25 12.87 -25.38
CA THR A 715 61.12 12.12 -26.63
C THR A 715 61.69 10.71 -26.49
N ALA A 716 62.89 10.58 -25.95
CA ALA A 716 63.58 9.31 -25.72
C ALA A 716 62.77 8.38 -24.80
N ALA A 717 62.13 8.91 -23.76
CA ALA A 717 61.33 8.15 -22.82
C ALA A 717 60.02 7.60 -23.44
N ALA A 718 59.54 8.22 -24.51
CA ALA A 718 58.35 7.81 -25.24
C ALA A 718 58.68 7.09 -26.56
N ALA A 719 59.96 7.01 -26.92
CA ALA A 719 60.41 6.50 -28.21
C ALA A 719 60.14 5.00 -28.34
N LYS A 720 59.56 4.60 -29.47
CA LYS A 720 59.48 3.20 -29.88
C LYS A 720 60.79 2.81 -30.56
N PRO A 721 61.11 1.51 -30.69
CA PRO A 721 62.33 1.06 -31.35
C PRO A 721 62.55 1.62 -32.76
N GLY A 722 61.48 1.96 -33.50
CA GLY A 722 61.56 2.57 -34.83
C GLY A 722 61.74 4.10 -34.85
N ASP A 723 61.53 4.78 -33.71
CA ASP A 723 61.70 6.24 -33.58
C ASP A 723 63.17 6.61 -33.31
N ILE A 724 64.00 5.62 -32.93
CA ILE A 724 65.43 5.79 -32.68
C ILE A 724 66.20 5.68 -34.00
N PRO A 725 67.04 6.66 -34.34
CA PRO A 725 67.85 6.62 -35.57
C PRO A 725 68.69 5.34 -35.66
N ASN A 726 68.73 4.74 -36.85
CA ASN A 726 69.66 3.65 -37.11
C ASN A 726 71.07 4.23 -37.27
N VAL A 727 71.88 4.08 -36.23
CA VAL A 727 73.26 4.59 -36.19
C VAL A 727 74.28 3.46 -36.24
N ASP A 728 75.49 3.82 -36.65
CA ASP A 728 76.67 2.99 -36.72
C ASP A 728 77.03 2.41 -35.34
N ALA A 729 77.72 1.27 -35.33
CA ALA A 729 78.08 0.56 -34.10
C ALA A 729 78.93 1.42 -33.14
N ASP A 730 79.78 2.30 -33.67
CA ASP A 730 80.63 3.19 -32.87
C ASP A 730 79.82 4.24 -32.13
N VAL A 731 78.79 4.82 -32.75
CA VAL A 731 77.89 5.80 -32.10
C VAL A 731 77.10 5.14 -30.99
N ARG A 732 76.62 3.91 -31.21
CA ARG A 732 75.91 3.13 -30.19
C ARG A 732 76.81 2.78 -29.01
N LYS A 733 78.05 2.38 -29.30
CA LYS A 733 79.05 2.12 -28.27
C LYS A 733 79.37 3.36 -27.45
N ASN A 734 79.57 4.52 -28.09
CA ASN A 734 79.81 5.78 -27.39
C ASN A 734 78.64 6.17 -26.48
N ALA A 735 77.39 5.90 -26.89
CA ALA A 735 76.22 6.13 -26.04
C ALA A 735 76.19 5.18 -24.84
N ASP A 736 76.52 3.90 -25.03
CA ASP A 736 76.61 2.92 -23.94
C ASP A 736 77.75 3.27 -22.94
N ASP A 737 78.91 3.68 -23.44
CA ASP A 737 80.04 4.13 -22.64
C ASP A 737 79.66 5.40 -21.83
N ALA A 738 78.98 6.37 -22.45
CA ALA A 738 78.48 7.55 -21.75
C ALA A 738 77.45 7.23 -20.65
N VAL A 739 76.60 6.21 -20.85
CA VAL A 739 75.68 5.73 -19.82
C VAL A 739 76.43 5.04 -18.67
N ALA A 740 77.50 4.30 -18.97
CA ALA A 740 78.34 3.67 -17.94
C ALA A 740 79.09 4.71 -17.10
N ASP A 741 79.46 5.84 -17.69
CA ASP A 741 80.18 6.93 -17.02
C ASP A 741 79.26 7.85 -16.18
N SER A 742 77.93 7.82 -16.42
CA SER A 742 76.95 8.64 -15.68
C SER A 742 76.95 8.36 -14.18
N THR A 743 77.06 9.41 -13.38
CA THR A 743 77.02 9.34 -11.90
C THR A 743 75.63 8.97 -11.41
N VAL A 744 74.58 9.50 -12.04
CA VAL A 744 73.18 9.15 -11.72
C VAL A 744 72.92 7.67 -11.99
N MET A 745 73.36 7.16 -13.14
CA MET A 745 73.19 5.74 -13.47
C MET A 745 73.97 4.82 -12.54
N ARG A 746 75.18 5.22 -12.14
CA ARG A 746 75.99 4.47 -11.16
C ARG A 746 75.25 4.31 -9.84
N ALA A 747 74.71 5.40 -9.28
CA ALA A 747 73.93 5.36 -8.05
C ALA A 747 72.67 4.48 -8.17
N LEU A 748 71.91 4.61 -9.27
CA LEU A 748 70.73 3.76 -9.48
C LEU A 748 71.08 2.27 -9.59
N TYR A 749 72.19 1.92 -10.25
CA TYR A 749 72.67 0.54 -10.30
C TYR A 749 73.22 0.07 -8.97
N ALA A 750 73.94 0.90 -8.22
CA ALA A 750 74.41 0.57 -6.88
C ALA A 750 73.24 0.21 -5.96
N ALA A 751 72.14 0.99 -6.02
CA ALA A 751 70.91 0.67 -5.29
C ALA A 751 70.29 -0.65 -5.77
N ALA A 752 70.15 -0.86 -7.08
CA ALA A 752 69.56 -2.09 -7.62
C ALA A 752 70.41 -3.35 -7.31
N GLN A 753 71.74 -3.23 -7.34
CA GLN A 753 72.67 -4.31 -7.02
C GLN A 753 72.68 -4.63 -5.53
N LYS A 754 72.60 -3.61 -4.67
CA LYS A 754 72.52 -3.80 -3.22
C LYS A 754 71.21 -4.48 -2.80
N TYR A 755 70.14 -4.24 -3.54
CA TYR A 755 68.81 -4.84 -3.31
C TYR A 755 68.36 -5.69 -4.52
N PRO A 756 69.02 -6.83 -4.79
CA PRO A 756 68.83 -7.57 -6.04
C PRO A 756 67.43 -8.17 -6.22
N THR A 757 66.70 -8.37 -5.12
CA THR A 757 65.31 -8.84 -5.13
C THR A 757 64.27 -7.73 -5.33
N ASN A 758 64.70 -6.46 -5.33
CA ASN A 758 63.80 -5.32 -5.52
C ASN A 758 63.58 -5.06 -7.02
N THR A 759 62.50 -5.61 -7.56
CA THR A 759 62.16 -5.44 -8.98
C THR A 759 61.84 -4.00 -9.39
N ALA A 760 61.40 -3.15 -8.45
CA ALA A 760 61.12 -1.74 -8.72
C ALA A 760 62.41 -0.94 -8.95
N LEU A 761 63.43 -1.13 -8.11
CA LEU A 761 64.75 -0.51 -8.30
C LEU A 761 65.39 -0.97 -9.62
N TRP A 762 65.31 -2.27 -9.93
CA TRP A 762 65.79 -2.80 -11.21
C TRP A 762 65.02 -2.27 -12.41
N GLY A 763 63.69 -2.18 -12.32
CA GLY A 763 62.84 -1.61 -13.36
C GLY A 763 63.20 -0.15 -13.63
N LYS A 764 63.36 0.63 -12.56
CA LYS A 764 63.74 2.05 -12.63
C LYS A 764 65.13 2.22 -13.25
N ALA A 765 66.13 1.49 -12.78
CA ALA A 765 67.49 1.54 -13.34
C ALA A 765 67.52 1.14 -14.82
N LYS A 766 66.78 0.09 -15.21
CA LYS A 766 66.70 -0.36 -16.60
C LYS A 766 66.01 0.67 -17.49
N GLY A 767 64.87 1.21 -17.07
CA GLY A 767 64.13 2.22 -17.82
C GLY A 767 64.90 3.53 -17.96
N MET A 768 65.61 3.94 -16.91
CA MET A 768 66.53 5.08 -16.93
C MET A 768 67.68 4.85 -17.92
N LYS A 769 68.30 3.67 -17.90
CA LYS A 769 69.36 3.27 -18.84
C LYS A 769 68.87 3.39 -20.28
N GLU A 770 67.74 2.76 -20.59
CA GLU A 770 67.16 2.74 -21.93
C GLU A 770 66.82 4.15 -22.42
N THR A 771 66.18 4.96 -21.57
CA THR A 771 65.85 6.35 -21.88
C THR A 771 67.11 7.19 -22.13
N MET A 772 68.13 7.03 -21.28
CA MET A 772 69.39 7.78 -21.41
C MET A 772 70.17 7.38 -22.67
N THR A 773 70.28 6.09 -22.97
CA THR A 773 70.88 5.60 -24.23
C THR A 773 70.14 6.20 -25.42
N ASN A 774 68.79 6.13 -25.43
CA ASN A 774 67.97 6.68 -26.50
C ASN A 774 68.16 8.20 -26.64
N ALA A 775 68.26 8.93 -25.53
CA ALA A 775 68.46 10.38 -25.56
C ALA A 775 69.81 10.75 -26.18
N PHE A 776 70.90 10.03 -25.86
CA PHE A 776 72.21 10.24 -26.47
C PHE A 776 72.20 9.93 -27.97
N LEU A 777 71.53 8.85 -28.38
CA LEU A 777 71.34 8.52 -29.80
C LEU A 777 70.54 9.58 -30.57
N LEU A 778 69.63 10.29 -29.88
CA LEU A 778 68.91 11.44 -30.42
C LEU A 778 69.70 12.76 -30.36
N GLY A 779 70.95 12.72 -29.88
CA GLY A 779 71.86 13.87 -29.86
C GLY A 779 71.83 14.70 -28.57
N MET A 780 71.36 14.13 -27.45
CA MET A 780 71.52 14.73 -26.13
C MET A 780 72.99 14.73 -25.74
N GLU A 781 73.46 15.82 -25.15
CA GLU A 781 74.85 15.97 -24.73
C GLU A 781 75.17 15.03 -23.54
N PRO A 782 76.24 14.21 -23.61
CA PRO A 782 76.69 13.38 -22.49
C PRO A 782 76.96 14.21 -21.22
N GLY A 783 76.52 13.69 -20.07
CA GLY A 783 76.65 14.37 -18.77
C GLY A 783 75.71 15.56 -18.55
N ALA A 784 74.87 15.94 -19.53
CA ALA A 784 73.92 17.04 -19.35
C ALA A 784 72.92 16.80 -18.22
N LEU A 785 72.53 15.55 -17.97
CA LEU A 785 71.68 15.20 -16.84
C LEU A 785 72.47 15.12 -15.52
N ASP A 786 73.67 14.55 -15.56
CA ASP A 786 74.51 14.38 -14.37
C ASP A 786 74.89 15.72 -13.72
N ARG A 787 75.02 16.80 -14.50
CA ARG A 787 75.29 18.16 -13.97
C ARG A 787 74.16 18.72 -13.11
N GLU A 788 72.93 18.28 -13.35
CA GLU A 788 71.77 18.77 -12.63
C GLU A 788 71.48 17.97 -11.35
N PHE A 789 72.28 16.92 -11.08
CA PHE A 789 72.20 16.12 -9.86
C PHE A 789 73.51 16.13 -9.08
N ALA A 790 73.40 16.27 -7.77
CA ALA A 790 74.45 15.97 -6.83
C ALA A 790 74.26 14.53 -6.33
N VAL A 791 75.28 13.68 -6.50
CA VAL A 791 75.18 12.24 -6.23
C VAL A 791 76.14 11.84 -5.12
N ALA A 792 75.64 11.10 -4.12
CA ALA A 792 76.44 10.29 -3.21
C ALA A 792 76.18 8.82 -3.51
N ASP A 793 77.24 8.02 -3.67
CA ASP A 793 77.17 6.59 -3.90
C ASP A 793 78.11 5.89 -2.90
N ASP A 794 77.70 5.95 -1.63
CA ASP A 794 78.37 5.27 -0.52
C ASP A 794 77.63 3.97 -0.18
N SER A 795 78.36 3.03 0.40
CA SER A 795 77.83 1.82 1.02
C SER A 795 76.64 2.08 1.94
N ASP A 796 76.61 3.17 2.70
CA ASP A 796 75.54 3.47 3.67
C ASP A 796 74.43 4.38 3.13
N CYS A 797 74.72 5.13 2.07
CA CYS A 797 73.84 6.17 1.53
C CYS A 797 74.02 6.27 0.01
N ILE A 798 72.94 6.06 -0.73
CA ILE A 798 72.89 6.24 -2.18
C ILE A 798 71.87 7.35 -2.46
N LEU A 799 72.39 8.56 -2.69
CA LEU A 799 71.59 9.77 -2.77
C LEU A 799 71.72 10.37 -4.17
N VAL A 800 70.58 10.67 -4.79
CA VAL A 800 70.48 11.42 -6.04
C VAL A 800 69.66 12.67 -5.76
N ILE A 801 70.33 13.81 -5.62
CA ILE A 801 69.75 15.06 -5.10
C ILE A 801 69.77 16.11 -6.22
N PRO A 802 68.68 16.86 -6.48
CA PRO A 802 68.70 17.93 -7.47
C PRO A 802 69.72 19.00 -7.07
N ALA A 803 70.62 19.38 -7.97
CA ALA A 803 71.66 20.38 -7.70
C ALA A 803 71.06 21.74 -7.30
N SER A 804 69.85 22.05 -7.78
CA SER A 804 69.12 23.27 -7.42
C SER A 804 68.67 23.33 -5.95
N GLU A 805 68.67 22.23 -5.22
CA GLU A 805 68.46 22.22 -3.75
C GLU A 805 69.68 22.73 -2.97
N ARG A 806 70.85 22.86 -3.62
CA ARG A 806 72.11 23.34 -3.02
C ARG A 806 72.54 22.56 -1.77
N ILE A 807 72.27 21.26 -1.77
CA ILE A 807 72.67 20.33 -0.72
C ILE A 807 73.96 19.64 -1.14
N ASP A 808 74.98 19.73 -0.29
CA ASP A 808 76.20 18.94 -0.47
C ASP A 808 75.90 17.46 -0.12
N PRO A 809 76.14 16.51 -1.04
CA PRO A 809 75.84 15.11 -0.78
C PRO A 809 76.62 14.53 0.40
N SER A 810 77.86 14.97 0.64
CA SER A 810 78.67 14.48 1.76
C SER A 810 78.06 14.92 3.09
N ASP A 811 77.58 16.16 3.17
CA ASP A 811 76.89 16.66 4.36
C ASP A 811 75.58 15.91 4.62
N ALA A 812 74.83 15.62 3.57
CA ALA A 812 73.61 14.83 3.68
C ALA A 812 73.92 13.41 4.21
N VAL A 813 74.98 12.77 3.69
CA VAL A 813 75.43 11.45 4.17
C VAL A 813 75.80 11.49 5.65
N GLU A 814 76.60 12.48 6.07
CA GLU A 814 77.00 12.64 7.47
C GLU A 814 75.79 12.85 8.39
N ALA A 815 74.87 13.75 8.02
CA ALA A 815 73.69 14.07 8.81
C ALA A 815 72.71 12.89 8.93
N LEU A 816 72.53 12.12 7.86
CA LEU A 816 71.71 10.90 7.87
C LEU A 816 72.32 9.82 8.76
N ASN A 817 73.63 9.62 8.66
CA ASN A 817 74.33 8.65 9.50
C ASN A 817 74.28 9.04 10.98
N ALA A 818 74.35 10.32 11.32
CA ALA A 818 74.17 10.81 12.69
C ALA A 818 72.80 10.47 13.29
N LYS A 819 71.76 10.26 12.46
CA LYS A 819 70.41 9.87 12.92
C LYS A 819 70.26 8.39 13.26
N ARG A 820 71.18 7.51 12.84
CA ARG A 820 71.08 6.06 13.08
C ARG A 820 70.91 5.73 14.56
N GLY A 821 71.64 6.39 15.47
CA GLY A 821 71.49 6.16 16.91
C GLY A 821 70.11 6.53 17.46
N GLU A 822 69.50 7.60 16.95
CA GLU A 822 68.13 8.02 17.34
C GLU A 822 67.08 7.01 16.85
N ILE A 823 67.23 6.57 15.60
CA ILE A 823 66.36 5.57 14.96
C ILE A 823 66.44 4.23 15.71
N GLU A 824 67.64 3.73 16.01
CA GLU A 824 67.85 2.48 16.75
C GLU A 824 67.11 2.53 18.10
N ARG A 825 67.32 3.61 18.87
CA ARG A 825 66.67 3.77 20.17
C ARG A 825 65.14 3.79 20.04
N ARG A 826 64.59 4.42 19.01
CA ARG A 826 63.14 4.48 18.81
C ARG A 826 62.57 3.12 18.42
N LEU A 827 63.16 2.45 17.43
CA LEU A 827 62.71 1.12 17.00
C LEU A 827 62.79 0.08 18.12
N LEU A 828 63.85 0.09 18.94
CA LEU A 828 63.96 -0.80 20.10
C LEU A 828 62.88 -0.52 21.17
N ARG A 829 62.49 0.74 21.36
CA ARG A 829 61.42 1.10 22.32
C ARG A 829 60.03 0.69 21.83
N GLU A 830 59.78 0.81 20.53
CA GLU A 830 58.49 0.50 19.91
C GLU A 830 58.33 -0.99 19.55
N ALA A 831 59.40 -1.78 19.67
CA ALA A 831 59.38 -3.19 19.35
C ALA A 831 58.37 -3.97 20.21
N PRO A 832 57.50 -4.80 19.61
CA PRO A 832 56.54 -5.61 20.35
C PRO A 832 57.28 -6.62 21.24
N LYS A 833 56.77 -6.84 22.45
CA LYS A 833 57.32 -7.83 23.38
C LYS A 833 57.26 -9.23 22.76
N VAL A 834 58.36 -9.97 22.85
CA VAL A 834 58.49 -11.34 22.35
C VAL A 834 58.77 -12.33 23.49
N ASP A 835 58.28 -13.56 23.33
CA ASP A 835 58.41 -14.60 24.37
C ASP A 835 59.83 -15.14 24.45
N GLY A 836 60.55 -14.69 25.48
CA GLY A 836 61.83 -15.24 25.90
C GLY A 836 63.06 -14.40 25.49
N PRO A 837 64.15 -14.47 26.29
CA PRO A 837 65.32 -13.61 26.13
C PRO A 837 66.09 -13.84 24.82
N SER A 838 66.07 -15.05 24.27
CA SER A 838 66.73 -15.35 22.98
C SER A 838 66.05 -14.63 21.82
N LYS A 839 64.72 -14.69 21.73
CA LYS A 839 63.94 -14.01 20.69
C LYS A 839 64.03 -12.49 20.81
N ALA A 840 64.09 -11.96 22.04
CA ALA A 840 64.30 -10.53 22.28
C ALA A 840 65.69 -10.07 21.81
N ARG A 841 66.73 -10.86 22.03
CA ARG A 841 68.08 -10.59 21.51
C ARG A 841 68.12 -10.63 19.99
N GLU A 842 67.47 -11.61 19.37
CA GLU A 842 67.37 -11.74 17.91
C GLU A 842 66.61 -10.56 17.28
N GLN A 843 65.47 -10.17 17.85
CA GLN A 843 64.71 -9.00 17.41
C GLN A 843 65.53 -7.70 17.52
N ALA A 844 66.25 -7.51 18.63
CA ALA A 844 67.13 -6.36 18.82
C ALA A 844 68.33 -6.38 17.84
N ALA A 845 68.90 -7.55 17.56
CA ALA A 845 69.96 -7.72 16.57
C ALA A 845 69.47 -7.40 15.15
N ASN A 846 68.27 -7.84 14.78
CA ASN A 846 67.66 -7.52 13.48
C ASN A 846 67.38 -6.01 13.35
N ILE A 847 66.84 -5.36 14.39
CA ILE A 847 66.64 -3.90 14.41
C ILE A 847 67.98 -3.17 14.23
N ARG A 848 69.01 -3.59 14.95
CA ARG A 848 70.36 -3.04 14.80
C ARG A 848 70.92 -3.25 13.41
N GLY A 849 70.72 -4.43 12.82
CA GLY A 849 71.10 -4.71 11.44
C GLY A 849 70.43 -3.75 10.47
N VAL A 850 69.10 -3.57 10.56
CA VAL A 850 68.36 -2.62 9.70
C VAL A 850 68.90 -1.20 9.84
N VAL A 851 69.22 -0.77 11.06
CA VAL A 851 69.69 0.60 11.32
C VAL A 851 71.16 0.81 10.99
N ARG A 852 72.02 -0.20 11.08
CA ARG A 852 73.46 -0.07 10.82
C ARG A 852 73.84 -0.43 9.38
N GLU A 853 73.26 -1.49 8.83
CA GLU A 853 73.57 -2.01 7.49
C GLU A 853 72.57 -1.54 6.42
N GLY A 854 71.41 -1.04 6.86
CA GLY A 854 70.41 -0.44 5.96
C GLY A 854 70.95 0.79 5.25
N THR A 855 70.51 0.99 4.02
CA THR A 855 70.98 2.10 3.17
C THR A 855 69.95 3.21 3.13
N PHE A 856 70.39 4.46 3.27
CA PHE A 856 69.53 5.57 2.92
C PHE A 856 69.49 5.75 1.41
N LEU A 857 68.29 5.71 0.84
CA LEU A 857 68.04 6.02 -0.57
C LEU A 857 67.27 7.33 -0.65
N THR A 858 67.58 8.19 -1.63
CA THR A 858 66.69 9.32 -1.94
C THR A 858 65.35 8.83 -2.46
N ASP A 859 64.29 9.53 -2.08
CA ASP A 859 62.98 9.37 -2.70
C ASP A 859 62.97 9.89 -4.14
N ASP A 860 61.86 9.71 -4.85
CA ASP A 860 61.77 10.10 -6.25
C ASP A 860 61.94 11.60 -6.45
N THR A 861 61.69 12.42 -5.43
CA THR A 861 61.88 13.89 -5.46
C THR A 861 63.35 14.29 -5.36
N GLY A 862 64.19 13.39 -4.80
CA GLY A 862 65.57 13.67 -4.45
C GLY A 862 65.75 14.65 -3.29
N ARG A 863 64.66 15.06 -2.62
CA ARG A 863 64.67 15.99 -1.48
C ARG A 863 64.63 15.27 -0.13
N LYS A 864 64.10 14.05 -0.11
CA LYS A 864 64.04 13.25 1.11
C LYS A 864 64.83 11.97 0.93
N ALA A 865 65.31 11.40 2.03
CA ALA A 865 65.95 10.10 2.04
C ALA A 865 65.26 9.17 3.03
N PHE A 866 65.03 7.92 2.63
CA PHE A 866 64.44 6.88 3.45
C PHE A 866 65.41 5.73 3.69
N LEU A 867 65.35 5.17 4.89
CA LEU A 867 66.13 3.98 5.24
C LEU A 867 65.50 2.74 4.63
N VAL A 868 66.29 1.91 3.96
CA VAL A 868 65.85 0.62 3.41
C VAL A 868 66.33 -0.53 4.30
N ASP A 869 65.41 -1.42 4.62
CA ASP A 869 65.68 -2.70 5.28
C ASP A 869 66.35 -3.66 4.29
N PHE A 870 67.62 -3.98 4.56
CA PHE A 870 68.44 -4.89 3.75
C PHE A 870 67.90 -6.34 3.70
N GLN A 871 67.17 -6.79 4.71
CA GLN A 871 66.62 -8.14 4.74
C GLN A 871 65.34 -8.23 3.91
N ARG A 872 64.54 -7.15 3.88
CA ARG A 872 63.21 -7.14 3.25
C ARG A 872 63.18 -6.42 1.91
N SER A 873 64.24 -5.70 1.55
CA SER A 873 64.32 -4.84 0.36
C SER A 873 63.16 -3.82 0.30
N LYS A 874 62.72 -3.32 1.46
CA LYS A 874 61.58 -2.40 1.62
C LYS A 874 61.97 -1.21 2.49
N PRO A 875 61.28 -0.05 2.38
CA PRO A 875 61.45 1.02 3.33
C PRO A 875 61.27 0.52 4.77
N ALA A 876 62.22 0.84 5.63
CA ALA A 876 62.12 0.57 7.05
C ALA A 876 61.05 1.51 7.65
N VAL A 877 60.21 0.97 8.53
CA VAL A 877 59.08 1.69 9.13
C VAL A 877 59.15 1.62 10.65
N TYR A 878 58.62 2.64 11.31
CA TYR A 878 58.29 2.62 12.74
C TYR A 878 57.12 1.66 13.01
N ALA A 879 56.83 1.39 14.30
CA ALA A 879 55.78 0.41 14.65
C ALA A 879 54.37 0.86 14.23
N ASP A 880 54.17 2.17 14.07
CA ASP A 880 52.93 2.77 13.54
C ASP A 880 52.79 2.67 12.01
N GLY A 881 53.77 2.08 11.33
CA GLY A 881 53.81 1.93 9.87
C GLY A 881 54.40 3.13 9.14
N THR A 882 54.80 4.19 9.85
CA THR A 882 55.40 5.38 9.24
C THR A 882 56.81 5.07 8.72
N PRO A 883 57.13 5.38 7.45
CA PRO A 883 58.48 5.22 6.92
C PRO A 883 59.52 6.06 7.68
N ILE A 884 60.72 5.50 7.87
CA ILE A 884 61.88 6.22 8.38
C ILE A 884 62.42 7.09 7.25
N LEU A 885 61.98 8.36 7.22
CA LEU A 885 62.18 9.32 6.13
C LEU A 885 62.64 10.66 6.70
N PHE A 886 63.61 11.31 6.04
CA PHE A 886 64.12 12.62 6.43
C PHE A 886 64.07 13.58 5.25
N ASP A 887 63.59 14.79 5.47
CA ASP A 887 63.82 15.92 4.55
C ASP A 887 65.27 16.39 4.69
N LEU A 888 66.02 16.35 3.60
CA LEU A 888 67.47 16.59 3.64
C LEU A 888 67.80 18.05 3.97
N ALA A 889 67.00 19.01 3.49
CA ALA A 889 67.23 20.42 3.77
C ALA A 889 66.91 20.77 5.23
N GLU A 890 65.81 20.22 5.77
CA GLU A 890 65.48 20.40 7.19
C GLU A 890 66.47 19.68 8.11
N LEU A 891 66.89 18.47 7.75
CA LEU A 891 67.87 17.70 8.51
C LEU A 891 69.17 18.50 8.64
N LEU A 892 69.67 19.07 7.54
CA LEU A 892 70.89 19.87 7.53
C LEU A 892 70.78 21.18 8.31
N LYS A 893 69.61 21.83 8.34
CA LYS A 893 69.39 23.00 9.22
C LYS A 893 69.51 22.66 10.70
N SER A 894 69.13 21.43 11.07
CA SER A 894 69.19 20.94 12.44
C SER A 894 70.51 20.25 12.82
N TYR A 895 71.42 20.10 11.85
CA TYR A 895 72.69 19.41 12.02
C TYR A 895 73.81 20.43 12.25
N ASP A 896 74.33 20.50 13.48
CA ASP A 896 75.50 21.33 13.80
C ASP A 896 76.79 20.53 13.62
N ARG A 897 77.65 20.97 12.68
CA ARG A 897 78.97 20.36 12.44
C ARG A 897 79.93 20.54 13.64
N ASN A 898 79.67 21.48 14.56
CA ASN A 898 80.58 21.82 15.66
C ASN A 898 80.51 20.86 16.87
N ASP A 899 79.53 19.96 16.94
CA ASP A 899 79.45 18.96 18.02
C ASP A 899 80.55 17.86 17.94
N ARG A 900 81.38 17.88 16.89
CA ARG A 900 82.48 16.93 16.67
C ARG A 900 83.66 17.04 17.64
N ASN A 901 83.75 18.11 18.42
CA ASN A 901 84.84 18.34 19.36
C ASN A 901 84.42 18.23 20.84
N ASP A 902 83.25 17.65 21.16
CA ASP A 902 82.94 17.35 22.56
C ASP A 902 83.65 16.04 22.99
N PRO A 903 84.74 16.12 23.79
CA PRO A 903 85.43 14.93 24.29
C PRO A 903 84.51 14.01 25.11
N ALA A 904 83.36 14.48 25.61
CA ALA A 904 82.39 13.66 26.32
C ALA A 904 81.62 12.70 25.41
N LEU A 905 81.40 13.06 24.13
CA LEU A 905 80.71 12.19 23.16
C LEU A 905 81.64 11.10 22.62
N LEU A 906 82.87 11.48 22.26
CA LEU A 906 83.94 10.53 21.85
C LEU A 906 84.32 9.56 22.98
N ALA A 907 84.34 10.04 24.24
CA ALA A 907 84.58 9.18 25.40
C ALA A 907 83.41 8.21 25.68
N ARG A 908 82.17 8.57 25.32
CA ARG A 908 81.02 7.65 25.41
C ARG A 908 81.05 6.58 24.32
N GLU A 909 81.38 6.93 23.08
CA GLU A 909 81.53 5.95 21.99
C GLU A 909 82.69 4.97 22.23
N TYR A 910 83.83 5.45 22.74
CA TYR A 910 84.95 4.57 23.12
C TYR A 910 84.63 3.66 24.32
N MET A 911 83.86 4.15 25.31
CA MET A 911 83.44 3.33 26.45
C MET A 911 82.35 2.31 26.11
N GLU A 912 81.50 2.56 25.10
CA GLU A 912 80.46 1.63 24.67
C GLU A 912 80.98 0.56 23.70
N ASN A 913 81.93 0.88 22.81
CA ASN A 913 82.57 -0.11 21.93
C ASN A 913 83.59 -1.02 22.66
N GLY A 914 84.15 -0.57 23.79
CA GLY A 914 85.12 -1.34 24.58
C GLY A 914 84.53 -2.39 25.54
N ARG A 915 83.20 -2.54 25.63
CA ARG A 915 82.53 -3.46 26.58
C ARG A 915 81.88 -4.70 25.95
N MET A 916 82.27 -5.09 24.74
CA MET A 916 81.93 -6.40 24.16
C MET A 916 83.19 -7.17 23.77
N TRP A 917 83.81 -7.81 24.76
CA TRP A 917 84.54 -9.08 24.62
C TRP A 917 84.02 -10.03 25.69
#